data_AF-A0A7W4TRT8-F1
#
_entry.id   AF-A0A7W4TRT8-F1
#
_cell.length_a   1.000
_cell.length_b   1.000
_cell.length_c   1.000
_cell.angle_alpha   90.00
_cell.angle_beta   90.00
_cell.angle_gamma   90.00
#
_symmetry.space_group_name_H-M   'P 1'
#
loop_
_entity.id
_entity.type
_entity.pdbx_description
1 polymer ?
#
loop_
_entity_poly.entity_id
_entity_poly.type
_entity_poly.pdbx_seq_one_letter_code
_entity_poly.pdbx_strand_id
1 'polypeptide(L)'
;MAVDAAGNVYIADGSNRRIEKVTPSGALSVIAGTGTSGAPVPGPATSSPLSDPRGVAVDAAGNVYLADSSNRRIEKVTPSGALSVIAGTGTYGAPVPGPATSSPLRNPYGVAVDAAGNVYIADTSNHRVEKVTPSGTLSVIAGTGTSGAPIPGPATSSPLYQPYGVDIDAAGNVYIADTNNHRVEKVTPSGTLSVIAGPGTYGAPVPGPATSSPLRYPYGVAVDATGDIFVSDYAAQQVVKLSAPAATAPAITSGTAPAGTTGTAYTHTFTATGYPSPSWSVTAGALPAGLTLDAGTGVLSGTPTSVGSYSFTVTATNNTGSDSQNLTLTVAAAATAPVITSTAPTAGTTGTAYTHTFTATGTPAPSWSVTGALPAGLTLDAGTGVLSGTPATAGTFTATVTATNSAGSDSQTVTVTIAAAATAPAITSTAPTTATAGTAFSATFTATGSPAPTWSVTAGALPAGLTLNAGTGVLSGTPTSAGSYTFTVTATNSTGSDSQNLTLTVAAAAAAPVITSTAPTAGTTGTAYTHTFTATGTPAPHWALGSGTLPAGLSLDAITGVLSGTPTTAGTFTFSVAAINTVNYTTQAVTVSVTAAPAPAPAPAPAPAPAPAPAPVSTSTPTSTPTPTPTPTVPASPVAAPAAGLHRWGGQDRTATATTASTALFPKAASVTSVVLTTSTRYADALAGARLASATTSPLLLTSPDTLDAGVAGEIRRILATGGTIYVLGGQDAISPAVAASLQQLSATYTVARIAGDDRYATAMKIAAQVATAVPTTSAAPIYLASGTNHPDGLAVSALAARTGGVVLLTDGDRMPQATRDYLSAHDPTGARTVPVGGPAAAAVAMLPAAAASAAGARAIVGVDRYDTARLLAARYTATSGSTGGTSTGGTSTGGAGAVSKVGLATGTNWPDALVGAAVLSQLGGPLLLTPGDHLDTAATAALKNLTATHPLSTGLIFGNENAISSNTSATFGAYFDKP
;
A
#
# COMPACT_ATOMS: atom_id res chain seq x y z
N MET A 1 -35.91 62.71 -1.79
CA MET A 1 -37.37 62.82 -1.98
C MET A 1 -37.93 61.41 -2.03
N ALA A 2 -39.17 61.21 -1.60
CA ALA A 2 -39.89 59.94 -1.73
C ALA A 2 -41.31 60.19 -2.22
N VAL A 3 -42.00 59.13 -2.67
CA VAL A 3 -43.39 59.19 -3.13
C VAL A 3 -44.16 58.04 -2.50
N ASP A 4 -45.35 58.29 -1.93
CA ASP A 4 -46.22 57.22 -1.43
C ASP A 4 -47.17 56.67 -2.51
N ALA A 5 -47.82 55.53 -2.22
CA ALA A 5 -48.76 54.88 -3.14
C ALA A 5 -50.02 55.72 -3.47
N ALA A 6 -50.26 56.83 -2.77
CA ALA A 6 -51.30 57.81 -3.09
C ALA A 6 -50.76 59.00 -3.90
N GLY A 7 -49.50 58.94 -4.37
CA GLY A 7 -48.86 59.94 -5.22
C GLY A 7 -48.38 61.19 -4.48
N ASN A 8 -48.35 61.20 -3.14
CA ASN A 8 -47.83 62.34 -2.41
C ASN A 8 -46.30 62.32 -2.41
N VAL A 9 -45.68 63.47 -2.69
CA VAL A 9 -44.23 63.65 -2.75
C VAL A 9 -43.73 64.23 -1.43
N TYR A 10 -42.74 63.57 -0.83
CA TYR A 10 -42.06 63.98 0.40
C TYR A 10 -40.69 64.56 0.07
N ILE A 11 -40.43 65.76 0.58
CA ILE A 11 -39.26 66.59 0.29
C ILE A 11 -38.54 66.88 1.59
N ALA A 12 -37.24 66.60 1.66
CA ALA A 12 -36.38 67.07 2.74
C ALA A 12 -35.73 68.39 2.31
N ASP A 13 -36.18 69.51 2.87
CA ASP A 13 -35.53 70.80 2.69
C ASP A 13 -34.51 70.98 3.82
N GLY A 14 -33.27 70.58 3.54
CA GLY A 14 -32.15 70.67 4.49
C GLY A 14 -31.88 72.11 4.95
N SER A 15 -31.95 73.07 4.02
CA SER A 15 -31.68 74.49 4.26
C SER A 15 -32.75 75.15 5.13
N ASN A 16 -34.03 74.89 4.84
CA ASN A 16 -35.17 75.35 5.64
C ASN A 16 -35.51 74.40 6.80
N ARG A 17 -34.71 73.35 7.02
CA ARG A 17 -34.76 72.40 8.16
C ARG A 17 -36.11 71.75 8.38
N ARG A 18 -36.74 71.28 7.29
CA ARG A 18 -38.10 70.75 7.26
C ARG A 18 -38.22 69.51 6.40
N ILE A 19 -39.19 68.66 6.74
CA ILE A 19 -39.77 67.72 5.79
C ILE A 19 -41.13 68.26 5.37
N GLU A 20 -41.34 68.37 4.07
CA GLU A 20 -42.54 68.90 3.45
C GLU A 20 -43.23 67.81 2.60
N LYS A 21 -44.54 67.89 2.50
CA LYS A 21 -45.40 66.97 1.73
C LYS A 21 -46.19 67.76 0.70
N VAL A 22 -46.02 67.41 -0.57
CA VAL A 22 -46.83 67.88 -1.70
C VAL A 22 -47.82 66.79 -2.09
N THR A 23 -49.10 67.12 -2.13
CA THR A 23 -50.18 66.22 -2.58
C THR A 23 -50.29 66.19 -4.12
N PRO A 24 -50.94 65.18 -4.74
CA PRO A 24 -51.19 65.14 -6.18
C PRO A 24 -51.94 66.37 -6.75
N SER A 25 -52.69 67.10 -5.91
CA SER A 25 -53.36 68.35 -6.27
C SER A 25 -52.48 69.60 -6.11
N GLY A 26 -51.19 69.43 -5.80
CA GLY A 26 -50.20 70.49 -5.66
C GLY A 26 -50.19 71.20 -4.30
N ALA A 27 -51.04 70.81 -3.34
CA ALA A 27 -51.04 71.44 -2.02
C ALA A 27 -49.82 70.99 -1.21
N LEU A 28 -49.02 71.97 -0.77
CA LEU A 28 -47.81 71.84 0.05
C LEU A 28 -48.15 71.94 1.56
N SER A 29 -47.46 71.16 2.39
CA SER A 29 -47.60 71.19 3.86
C SER A 29 -46.29 70.80 4.55
N VAL A 30 -45.98 71.38 5.72
CA VAL A 30 -44.84 70.96 6.54
C VAL A 30 -45.30 69.82 7.46
N ILE A 31 -44.60 68.68 7.43
CA ILE A 31 -44.93 67.51 8.26
C ILE A 31 -43.93 67.27 9.41
N ALA A 32 -42.70 67.79 9.29
CA ALA A 32 -41.68 67.73 10.34
C ALA A 32 -40.75 68.93 10.27
N GLY A 33 -40.20 69.34 11.42
CA GLY A 33 -39.24 70.45 11.52
C GLY A 33 -39.88 71.81 11.78
N THR A 34 -39.39 72.52 12.79
CA THR A 34 -39.76 73.92 13.08
C THR A 34 -39.23 74.90 12.02
N GLY A 35 -38.10 74.57 11.39
CA GLY A 35 -37.24 75.47 10.61
C GLY A 35 -36.04 76.03 11.38
N THR A 36 -35.97 75.81 12.70
CA THR A 36 -34.81 76.16 13.54
C THR A 36 -33.88 74.96 13.72
N SER A 37 -32.58 75.22 13.79
CA SER A 37 -31.58 74.18 14.07
C SER A 37 -31.62 73.77 15.54
N GLY A 38 -31.62 72.48 15.82
CA GLY A 38 -31.63 71.92 17.16
C GLY A 38 -31.75 70.39 17.13
N ALA A 39 -31.47 69.73 18.25
CA ALA A 39 -31.58 68.27 18.34
C ALA A 39 -33.05 67.83 18.42
N PRO A 40 -33.46 66.75 17.74
CA PRO A 40 -34.86 66.37 17.63
C PRO A 40 -35.45 65.88 18.95
N VAL A 41 -36.73 66.21 19.16
CA VAL A 41 -37.48 65.94 20.39
C VAL A 41 -38.67 65.04 20.05
N PRO A 42 -38.76 63.80 20.61
CA PRO A 42 -39.90 62.92 20.37
C PRO A 42 -41.22 63.55 20.83
N GLY A 43 -42.26 63.46 20.00
CA GLY A 43 -43.51 64.20 20.17
C GLY A 43 -44.07 64.70 18.84
N PRO A 44 -44.84 65.80 18.79
CA PRO A 44 -45.38 66.36 17.55
C PRO A 44 -44.25 66.78 16.57
N ALA A 45 -44.23 66.16 15.39
CA ALA A 45 -43.13 66.25 14.44
C ALA A 45 -42.86 67.69 13.93
N THR A 46 -43.91 68.51 13.78
CA THR A 46 -43.84 69.93 13.41
C THR A 46 -43.31 70.84 14.53
N SER A 47 -43.23 70.32 15.77
CA SER A 47 -42.66 71.02 16.93
C SER A 47 -41.22 70.57 17.27
N SER A 48 -40.75 69.47 16.69
CA SER A 48 -39.34 69.07 16.78
C SER A 48 -38.48 69.95 15.85
N PRO A 49 -37.34 70.49 16.31
CA PRO A 49 -36.34 71.02 15.40
C PRO A 49 -35.64 69.87 14.63
N LEU A 50 -34.96 70.23 13.55
CA LEU A 50 -34.11 69.37 12.72
C LEU A 50 -32.85 70.15 12.31
N SER A 51 -31.77 69.49 11.90
CA SER A 51 -30.52 70.15 11.48
C SER A 51 -29.92 69.53 10.22
N ASP A 52 -30.29 70.11 9.08
CA ASP A 52 -29.91 69.67 7.74
C ASP A 52 -30.45 68.26 7.38
N PRO A 53 -31.79 68.05 7.37
CA PRO A 53 -32.40 66.81 6.90
C PRO A 53 -32.10 66.56 5.40
N ARG A 54 -31.77 65.32 5.03
CA ARG A 54 -31.34 64.96 3.66
C ARG A 54 -32.16 63.82 3.04
N GLY A 55 -32.00 62.61 3.55
CA GLY A 55 -32.77 61.46 3.12
C GLY A 55 -34.22 61.57 3.59
N VAL A 56 -35.15 61.10 2.76
CA VAL A 56 -36.53 60.84 3.16
C VAL A 56 -37.06 59.63 2.41
N ALA A 57 -37.73 58.74 3.11
CA ALA A 57 -38.41 57.54 2.61
C ALA A 57 -39.82 57.43 3.24
N VAL A 58 -40.71 56.63 2.66
CA VAL A 58 -42.07 56.42 3.18
C VAL A 58 -42.47 54.95 3.03
N ASP A 59 -43.04 54.33 4.08
CA ASP A 59 -43.52 52.95 4.01
C ASP A 59 -45.00 52.84 3.56
N ALA A 60 -45.45 51.62 3.27
CA ALA A 60 -46.81 51.33 2.83
C ALA A 60 -47.90 51.64 3.89
N ALA A 61 -47.51 51.85 5.15
CA ALA A 61 -48.39 52.32 6.22
C ALA A 61 -48.38 53.86 6.37
N GLY A 62 -47.66 54.57 5.50
CA GLY A 62 -47.58 56.03 5.47
C GLY A 62 -46.66 56.64 6.53
N ASN A 63 -45.80 55.85 7.18
CA ASN A 63 -44.77 56.43 8.06
C ASN A 63 -43.63 56.99 7.21
N VAL A 64 -43.18 58.18 7.55
CA VAL A 64 -42.06 58.87 6.88
C VAL A 64 -40.79 58.69 7.71
N TYR A 65 -39.71 58.24 7.07
CA TYR A 65 -38.39 58.11 7.67
C TYR A 65 -37.50 59.20 7.10
N LEU A 66 -36.72 59.87 7.93
CA LEU A 66 -35.85 60.97 7.51
C LEU A 66 -34.46 60.84 8.14
N ALA A 67 -33.43 61.28 7.42
CA ALA A 67 -32.07 61.35 7.95
C ALA A 67 -31.75 62.80 8.35
N ASP A 68 -31.62 63.07 9.65
CA ASP A 68 -31.26 64.39 10.20
C ASP A 68 -29.74 64.50 10.30
N SER A 69 -29.10 64.84 9.18
CA SER A 69 -27.70 64.52 8.91
C SER A 69 -26.70 65.19 9.85
N SER A 70 -26.91 66.44 10.28
CA SER A 70 -26.00 67.10 11.24
C SER A 70 -26.26 66.64 12.68
N ASN A 71 -27.50 66.28 12.99
CA ASN A 71 -27.87 65.65 14.27
C ASN A 71 -27.50 64.16 14.32
N ARG A 72 -27.01 63.55 13.23
CA ARG A 72 -26.49 62.16 13.17
C ARG A 72 -27.51 61.12 13.63
N ARG A 73 -28.76 61.29 13.17
CA ARG A 73 -29.88 60.43 13.53
C ARG A 73 -30.78 60.13 12.34
N ILE A 74 -31.58 59.09 12.53
CA ILE A 74 -32.71 58.75 11.68
C ILE A 74 -33.97 58.84 12.53
N GLU A 75 -34.96 59.60 12.07
CA GLU A 75 -36.24 59.80 12.73
C GLU A 75 -37.36 59.11 11.92
N LYS A 76 -38.37 58.64 12.63
CA LYS A 76 -39.64 58.13 12.08
C LYS A 76 -40.76 59.08 12.47
N VAL A 77 -41.57 59.50 11.51
CA VAL A 77 -42.80 60.26 11.69
C VAL A 77 -44.00 59.40 11.29
N THR A 78 -44.95 59.21 12.20
CA THR A 78 -46.17 58.44 11.93
C THR A 78 -47.18 59.22 11.07
N PRO A 79 -48.18 58.56 10.45
CA PRO A 79 -49.32 59.23 9.82
C PRO A 79 -50.10 60.18 10.76
N SER A 80 -50.00 59.97 12.08
CA SER A 80 -50.57 60.85 13.12
C SER A 80 -49.68 62.04 13.49
N GLY A 81 -48.54 62.23 12.82
CA GLY A 81 -47.62 63.36 13.04
C GLY A 81 -46.75 63.23 14.30
N ALA A 82 -46.56 62.03 14.83
CA ALA A 82 -45.66 61.79 15.98
C ALA A 82 -44.26 61.37 15.49
N LEU A 83 -43.23 62.10 15.94
CA LEU A 83 -41.82 61.85 15.66
C LEU A 83 -41.17 61.02 16.77
N SER A 84 -40.31 60.08 16.38
CA SER A 84 -39.39 59.35 17.27
C SER A 84 -38.02 59.16 16.61
N VAL A 85 -36.95 59.07 17.42
CA VAL A 85 -35.61 58.69 16.93
C VAL A 85 -35.54 57.16 16.86
N ILE A 86 -35.13 56.61 15.71
CA ILE A 86 -35.01 55.15 15.51
C ILE A 86 -33.56 54.66 15.37
N ALA A 87 -32.63 55.53 14.99
CA ALA A 87 -31.21 55.21 14.93
C ALA A 87 -30.34 56.45 15.21
N GLY A 88 -29.13 56.22 15.72
CA GLY A 88 -28.16 57.27 16.00
C GLY A 88 -28.22 57.81 17.44
N THR A 89 -27.07 57.84 18.12
CA THR A 89 -26.92 58.49 19.43
C THR A 89 -27.05 60.02 19.34
N GLY A 90 -26.67 60.61 18.21
CA GLY A 90 -26.41 62.04 18.03
C GLY A 90 -24.94 62.45 18.26
N THR A 91 -24.05 61.50 18.55
CA THR A 91 -22.60 61.71 18.65
C THR A 91 -21.87 61.18 17.41
N TYR A 92 -20.68 61.71 17.13
CA TYR A 92 -19.82 61.15 16.09
C TYR A 92 -19.18 59.84 16.58
N GLY A 93 -19.19 58.81 15.74
CA GLY A 93 -18.53 57.52 15.96
C GLY A 93 -18.85 56.55 14.83
N ALA A 94 -18.12 55.42 14.76
CA ALA A 94 -18.41 54.34 13.82
C ALA A 94 -19.54 53.44 14.35
N PRO A 95 -20.46 52.95 13.49
CA PRO A 95 -21.63 52.22 13.93
C PRO A 95 -21.28 50.87 14.56
N VAL A 96 -22.03 50.50 15.59
CA VAL A 96 -21.85 49.29 16.40
C VAL A 96 -23.12 48.43 16.28
N PRO A 97 -23.04 47.20 15.76
CA PRO A 97 -24.19 46.31 15.66
C PRO A 97 -24.83 46.04 17.04
N GLY A 98 -26.15 46.12 17.11
CA GLY A 98 -26.89 46.12 18.39
C GLY A 98 -28.08 47.08 18.37
N PRO A 99 -28.52 47.64 19.50
CA PRO A 99 -29.62 48.60 19.55
C PRO A 99 -29.33 49.88 18.74
N ALA A 100 -30.15 50.17 17.73
CA ALA A 100 -29.90 51.20 16.73
C ALA A 100 -29.77 52.62 17.30
N THR A 101 -30.54 52.94 18.36
CA THR A 101 -30.47 54.22 19.09
C THR A 101 -29.23 54.35 20.00
N SER A 102 -28.49 53.26 20.21
CA SER A 102 -27.20 53.24 20.93
C SER A 102 -25.98 53.20 20.00
N SER A 103 -26.18 52.94 18.70
CA SER A 103 -25.13 53.06 17.69
C SER A 103 -24.95 54.53 17.29
N PRO A 104 -23.72 55.07 17.24
CA PRO A 104 -23.46 56.37 16.61
C PRO A 104 -23.55 56.27 15.09
N LEU A 105 -23.68 57.43 14.44
CA LEU A 105 -23.66 57.62 12.98
C LEU A 105 -22.81 58.86 12.64
N ARG A 106 -22.41 59.03 11.38
CA ARG A 106 -21.57 60.13 10.90
C ARG A 106 -22.05 60.66 9.56
N ASN A 107 -22.93 61.67 9.65
CA ASN A 107 -23.56 62.35 8.52
C ASN A 107 -24.33 61.37 7.60
N PRO A 108 -25.34 60.65 8.13
CA PRO A 108 -26.19 59.80 7.30
C PRO A 108 -26.94 60.66 6.28
N TYR A 109 -26.88 60.29 4.98
CA TYR A 109 -27.62 60.99 3.93
C TYR A 109 -28.83 60.17 3.48
N GLY A 110 -28.61 59.09 2.73
CA GLY A 110 -29.67 58.26 2.18
C GLY A 110 -30.42 57.47 3.25
N VAL A 111 -31.73 57.35 3.07
CA VAL A 111 -32.58 56.44 3.84
C VAL A 111 -33.59 55.79 2.89
N ALA A 112 -33.83 54.49 3.07
CA ALA A 112 -34.83 53.70 2.35
C ALA A 112 -35.54 52.75 3.32
N VAL A 113 -36.69 52.17 2.93
CA VAL A 113 -37.45 51.24 3.78
C VAL A 113 -38.03 50.09 2.96
N ASP A 114 -37.84 48.85 3.41
CA ASP A 114 -38.36 47.66 2.73
C ASP A 114 -39.81 47.33 3.13
N ALA A 115 -40.45 46.42 2.38
CA ALA A 115 -41.83 46.00 2.62
C ALA A 115 -42.04 45.26 3.96
N ALA A 116 -40.96 44.83 4.63
CA ALA A 116 -41.00 44.27 5.98
C ALA A 116 -40.74 45.34 7.07
N GLY A 117 -40.63 46.62 6.70
CA GLY A 117 -40.44 47.75 7.59
C GLY A 117 -39.00 47.92 8.10
N ASN A 118 -38.00 47.27 7.49
CA ASN A 118 -36.61 47.52 7.84
C ASN A 118 -36.12 48.79 7.14
N VAL A 119 -35.37 49.62 7.86
CA VAL A 119 -34.84 50.90 7.38
C VAL A 119 -33.37 50.73 7.00
N TYR A 120 -33.00 51.17 5.80
CA TYR A 120 -31.64 51.14 5.28
C TYR A 120 -31.05 52.55 5.30
N ILE A 121 -29.80 52.69 5.71
CA ILE A 121 -29.16 53.98 6.01
C ILE A 121 -27.81 54.04 5.29
N ALA A 122 -27.55 55.09 4.52
CA ALA A 122 -26.22 55.38 3.98
C ALA A 122 -25.45 56.27 4.97
N ASP A 123 -24.61 55.68 5.81
CA ASP A 123 -23.78 56.40 6.78
C ASP A 123 -22.51 56.96 6.12
N THR A 124 -22.74 57.98 5.30
CA THR A 124 -21.82 58.49 4.26
C THR A 124 -20.40 58.72 4.74
N SER A 125 -20.22 59.43 5.86
CA SER A 125 -18.87 59.76 6.37
C SER A 125 -18.28 58.69 7.29
N ASN A 126 -18.98 57.57 7.52
CA ASN A 126 -18.39 56.32 8.00
C ASN A 126 -18.15 55.30 6.86
N HIS A 127 -18.54 55.61 5.62
CA HIS A 127 -18.30 54.78 4.43
C HIS A 127 -18.94 53.39 4.51
N ARG A 128 -20.18 53.34 4.98
CA ARG A 128 -20.96 52.13 5.17
C ARG A 128 -22.42 52.32 4.77
N VAL A 129 -23.13 51.19 4.69
CA VAL A 129 -24.58 51.14 4.68
C VAL A 129 -25.06 50.17 5.77
N GLU A 130 -26.02 50.62 6.56
CA GLU A 130 -26.59 49.92 7.71
C GLU A 130 -28.04 49.52 7.42
N LYS A 131 -28.49 48.43 8.08
CA LYS A 131 -29.89 48.00 8.13
C LYS A 131 -30.38 48.04 9.58
N VAL A 132 -31.54 48.64 9.82
CA VAL A 132 -32.25 48.67 11.10
C VAL A 132 -33.56 47.92 10.97
N THR A 133 -33.77 46.91 11.81
CA THR A 133 -35.00 46.10 11.82
C THR A 133 -36.17 46.83 12.51
N PRO A 134 -37.43 46.42 12.28
CA PRO A 134 -38.58 46.88 13.07
C PRO A 134 -38.44 46.70 14.59
N SER A 135 -37.58 45.77 15.04
CA SER A 135 -37.24 45.57 16.46
C SER A 135 -36.19 46.55 17.00
N GLY A 136 -35.71 47.50 16.20
CA GLY A 136 -34.70 48.49 16.58
C GLY A 136 -33.26 47.94 16.63
N THR A 137 -32.97 46.84 15.93
CA THR A 137 -31.61 46.27 15.86
C THR A 137 -30.90 46.72 14.59
N LEU A 138 -29.72 47.31 14.74
CA LEU A 138 -28.82 47.76 13.66
C LEU A 138 -27.78 46.70 13.32
N SER A 139 -27.51 46.51 12.03
CA SER A 139 -26.37 45.78 11.48
C SER A 139 -25.74 46.53 10.30
N VAL A 140 -24.44 46.33 10.07
CA VAL A 140 -23.76 46.80 8.85
C VAL A 140 -24.02 45.80 7.74
N ILE A 141 -24.43 46.25 6.56
CA ILE A 141 -24.69 45.39 5.39
C ILE A 141 -23.66 45.58 4.27
N ALA A 142 -23.02 46.74 4.18
CA ALA A 142 -22.00 47.04 3.16
C ALA A 142 -20.98 48.06 3.68
N GLY A 143 -19.76 48.00 3.16
CA GLY A 143 -18.68 48.91 3.54
C GLY A 143 -17.84 48.40 4.71
N THR A 144 -16.52 48.39 4.54
CA THR A 144 -15.57 48.07 5.61
C THR A 144 -15.54 49.13 6.73
N GLY A 145 -15.92 50.37 6.43
CA GLY A 145 -15.65 51.54 7.29
C GLY A 145 -14.45 52.39 6.85
N THR A 146 -13.83 52.07 5.70
CA THR A 146 -12.66 52.77 5.15
C THR A 146 -12.88 53.15 3.69
N SER A 147 -12.51 54.38 3.30
CA SER A 147 -12.57 54.85 1.92
C SER A 147 -11.69 54.00 0.99
N GLY A 148 -12.29 53.40 -0.04
CA GLY A 148 -11.57 52.64 -1.08
C GLY A 148 -12.51 52.17 -2.18
N ALA A 149 -11.96 51.73 -3.31
CA ALA A 149 -12.75 51.28 -4.46
C ALA A 149 -13.34 49.88 -4.23
N PRO A 150 -14.65 49.66 -4.49
CA PRO A 150 -15.31 48.41 -4.16
C PRO A 150 -14.79 47.22 -4.96
N ILE A 151 -14.70 46.10 -4.24
CA ILE A 151 -14.31 44.77 -4.71
C ILE A 151 -15.57 43.88 -4.72
N PRO A 152 -15.99 43.30 -5.85
CA PRO A 152 -17.11 42.37 -5.89
C PRO A 152 -16.87 41.14 -5.01
N GLY A 153 -17.88 40.71 -4.25
CA GLY A 153 -17.74 39.68 -3.20
C GLY A 153 -18.58 39.99 -1.96
N PRO A 154 -18.19 39.56 -0.76
CA PRO A 154 -18.91 39.87 0.48
C PRO A 154 -18.98 41.39 0.75
N ALA A 155 -20.20 41.93 0.83
CA ALA A 155 -20.45 43.38 0.85
C ALA A 155 -19.84 44.10 2.07
N THR A 156 -19.80 43.45 3.23
CA THR A 156 -19.17 43.97 4.45
C THR A 156 -17.64 43.92 4.44
N SER A 157 -17.04 43.17 3.51
CA SER A 157 -15.59 43.14 3.25
C SER A 157 -15.17 44.06 2.11
N SER A 158 -16.13 44.66 1.40
CA SER A 158 -15.88 45.59 0.29
C SER A 158 -15.84 47.03 0.80
N PRO A 159 -14.82 47.84 0.47
CA PRO A 159 -14.80 49.25 0.85
C PRO A 159 -15.75 50.07 -0.05
N LEU A 160 -16.30 51.14 0.51
CA LEU A 160 -17.07 52.17 -0.20
C LEU A 160 -16.37 53.51 0.00
N TYR A 161 -16.72 54.55 -0.75
CA TYR A 161 -16.20 55.90 -0.54
C TYR A 161 -17.29 56.97 -0.62
N GLN A 162 -17.82 57.29 0.56
CA GLN A 162 -18.96 58.18 0.77
C GLN A 162 -20.20 57.75 -0.05
N PRO A 163 -20.91 56.70 0.37
CA PRO A 163 -22.23 56.41 -0.18
C PRO A 163 -23.23 57.50 0.24
N TYR A 164 -23.80 58.24 -0.71
CA TYR A 164 -24.85 59.25 -0.41
C TYR A 164 -26.26 58.66 -0.54
N GLY A 165 -26.49 57.83 -1.56
CA GLY A 165 -27.81 57.29 -1.89
C GLY A 165 -27.93 55.80 -1.57
N VAL A 166 -29.10 55.39 -1.09
CA VAL A 166 -29.49 53.98 -0.91
C VAL A 166 -30.96 53.81 -1.29
N ASP A 167 -31.29 52.70 -1.96
CA ASP A 167 -32.67 52.27 -2.21
C ASP A 167 -32.76 50.73 -2.30
N ILE A 168 -33.97 50.14 -2.33
CA ILE A 168 -34.17 48.69 -2.28
C ILE A 168 -35.33 48.19 -3.17
N ASP A 169 -35.08 47.14 -3.96
CA ASP A 169 -36.12 46.49 -4.79
C ASP A 169 -36.99 45.49 -4.01
N ALA A 170 -38.11 45.10 -4.63
CA ALA A 170 -39.05 44.12 -4.07
C ALA A 170 -38.48 42.71 -3.88
N ALA A 171 -37.31 42.40 -4.46
CA ALA A 171 -36.57 41.16 -4.21
C ALA A 171 -35.52 41.30 -3.08
N GLY A 172 -35.50 42.45 -2.41
CA GLY A 172 -34.65 42.73 -1.25
C GLY A 172 -33.21 43.12 -1.59
N ASN A 173 -32.90 43.43 -2.85
CA ASN A 173 -31.56 43.90 -3.22
C ASN A 173 -31.41 45.39 -2.90
N VAL A 174 -30.31 45.75 -2.27
CA VAL A 174 -29.97 47.14 -1.93
C VAL A 174 -29.10 47.73 -3.04
N TYR A 175 -29.44 48.93 -3.50
CA TYR A 175 -28.67 49.71 -4.45
C TYR A 175 -28.01 50.87 -3.73
N ILE A 176 -26.72 51.11 -3.99
CA ILE A 176 -25.89 52.07 -3.25
C ILE A 176 -25.21 53.00 -4.26
N ALA A 177 -25.45 54.30 -4.17
CA ALA A 177 -24.73 55.30 -4.95
C ALA A 177 -23.38 55.60 -4.27
N ASP A 178 -22.31 54.97 -4.76
CA ASP A 178 -20.96 55.07 -4.18
C ASP A 178 -20.22 56.28 -4.78
N THR A 179 -20.50 57.45 -4.19
CA THR A 179 -20.42 58.75 -4.84
C THR A 179 -18.99 59.13 -5.25
N ASN A 180 -18.00 58.99 -4.37
CA ASN A 180 -16.62 59.37 -4.70
C ASN A 180 -15.85 58.27 -5.45
N ASN A 181 -16.36 57.04 -5.47
CA ASN A 181 -15.86 56.00 -6.38
C ASN A 181 -16.50 56.08 -7.78
N HIS A 182 -17.52 56.94 -7.96
CA HIS A 182 -18.23 57.16 -9.23
C HIS A 182 -18.89 55.89 -9.78
N ARG A 183 -19.56 55.15 -8.89
CA ARG A 183 -20.24 53.89 -9.20
C ARG A 183 -21.63 53.80 -8.57
N VAL A 184 -22.41 52.85 -9.05
CA VAL A 184 -23.56 52.31 -8.30
C VAL A 184 -23.34 50.81 -8.09
N GLU A 185 -23.45 50.41 -6.84
CA GLU A 185 -23.26 49.05 -6.37
C GLU A 185 -24.62 48.41 -6.07
N LYS A 186 -24.72 47.09 -6.29
CA LYS A 186 -25.86 46.26 -5.89
C LYS A 186 -25.42 45.26 -4.83
N VAL A 187 -26.17 45.15 -3.73
CA VAL A 187 -25.98 44.14 -2.68
C VAL A 187 -27.21 43.23 -2.64
N THR A 188 -26.99 41.93 -2.81
CA THR A 188 -28.06 40.91 -2.75
C THR A 188 -28.51 40.64 -1.30
N PRO A 189 -29.69 40.02 -1.09
CA PRO A 189 -30.11 39.50 0.22
C PRO A 189 -29.09 38.53 0.86
N SER A 190 -28.26 37.86 0.06
CA SER A 190 -27.15 37.00 0.53
C SER A 190 -25.88 37.75 0.94
N GLY A 191 -25.90 39.10 0.95
CA GLY A 191 -24.76 39.94 1.33
C GLY A 191 -23.65 39.99 0.27
N THR A 192 -23.95 39.75 -1.00
CA THR A 192 -22.97 39.80 -2.11
C THR A 192 -23.07 41.12 -2.86
N LEU A 193 -21.96 41.86 -2.94
CA LEU A 193 -21.82 43.13 -3.65
C LEU A 193 -21.32 42.93 -5.09
N SER A 194 -21.88 43.68 -6.03
CA SER A 194 -21.45 43.77 -7.43
C SER A 194 -21.66 45.17 -8.02
N VAL A 195 -20.71 45.64 -8.82
CA VAL A 195 -20.81 46.90 -9.57
C VAL A 195 -21.87 46.77 -10.68
N ILE A 196 -22.85 47.67 -10.72
CA ILE A 196 -23.89 47.71 -11.77
C ILE A 196 -23.81 48.96 -12.66
N ALA A 197 -23.21 50.05 -12.17
CA ALA A 197 -23.01 51.28 -12.94
C ALA A 197 -21.62 51.87 -12.66
N GLY A 198 -20.99 52.44 -13.68
CA GLY A 198 -19.69 53.11 -13.54
C GLY A 198 -18.50 52.15 -13.59
N PRO A 199 -17.49 52.38 -14.46
CA PRO A 199 -16.21 51.70 -14.38
C PRO A 199 -15.38 52.18 -13.17
N GLY A 200 -15.79 53.25 -12.50
CA GLY A 200 -15.05 53.92 -11.42
C GLY A 200 -14.14 55.06 -11.89
N THR A 201 -14.39 55.60 -13.10
CA THR A 201 -13.69 56.79 -13.61
C THR A 201 -14.64 57.98 -13.68
N TYR A 202 -14.11 59.17 -13.36
CA TYR A 202 -14.85 60.43 -13.49
C TYR A 202 -15.04 60.77 -14.96
N GLY A 203 -16.29 60.82 -15.43
CA GLY A 203 -16.59 61.13 -16.83
C GLY A 203 -18.07 61.34 -17.06
N ALA A 204 -18.44 61.97 -18.18
CA ALA A 204 -19.87 62.08 -18.51
C ALA A 204 -20.43 60.70 -18.90
N PRO A 205 -21.65 60.36 -18.45
CA PRO A 205 -22.35 59.16 -18.91
C PRO A 205 -22.52 59.11 -20.42
N VAL A 206 -22.44 57.90 -20.99
CA VAL A 206 -22.56 57.64 -22.43
C VAL A 206 -23.51 56.46 -22.68
N PRO A 207 -24.33 56.47 -23.76
CA PRO A 207 -25.20 55.35 -24.09
C PRO A 207 -24.40 54.06 -24.34
N GLY A 208 -24.72 53.00 -23.60
CA GLY A 208 -24.02 51.71 -23.66
C GLY A 208 -24.24 50.88 -22.38
N PRO A 209 -23.45 49.81 -22.17
CA PRO A 209 -23.50 49.02 -20.94
C PRO A 209 -23.16 49.88 -19.72
N ALA A 210 -24.04 49.91 -18.70
CA ALA A 210 -23.94 50.85 -17.58
C ALA A 210 -22.65 50.72 -16.75
N THR A 211 -22.08 49.51 -16.64
CA THR A 211 -20.78 49.25 -16.01
C THR A 211 -19.58 49.82 -16.78
N SER A 212 -19.76 50.18 -18.06
CA SER A 212 -18.74 50.82 -18.91
C SER A 212 -18.94 52.33 -19.07
N SER A 213 -20.16 52.84 -18.82
CA SER A 213 -20.45 54.28 -18.83
C SER A 213 -19.87 54.95 -17.57
N PRO A 214 -19.02 55.99 -17.69
CA PRO A 214 -18.61 56.83 -16.57
C PRO A 214 -19.80 57.51 -15.85
N LEU A 215 -19.56 57.98 -14.63
CA LEU A 215 -20.48 58.80 -13.82
C LEU A 215 -19.70 59.98 -13.19
N ARG A 216 -20.39 61.05 -12.75
CA ARG A 216 -19.77 62.19 -12.04
C ARG A 216 -20.44 62.45 -10.69
N TYR A 217 -20.00 61.71 -9.67
CA TYR A 217 -20.61 61.73 -8.33
C TYR A 217 -22.10 61.35 -8.38
N PRO A 218 -22.45 60.06 -8.52
CA PRO A 218 -23.83 59.61 -8.33
C PRO A 218 -24.26 59.89 -6.88
N TYR A 219 -25.28 60.72 -6.68
CA TYR A 219 -25.72 61.18 -5.36
C TYR A 219 -26.92 60.38 -4.84
N GLY A 220 -27.97 60.28 -5.67
CA GLY A 220 -29.16 59.50 -5.39
C GLY A 220 -29.25 58.29 -6.31
N VAL A 221 -29.84 57.23 -5.79
CA VAL A 221 -30.29 56.06 -6.55
C VAL A 221 -31.74 55.80 -6.17
N ALA A 222 -32.56 55.35 -7.13
CA ALA A 222 -33.92 54.88 -6.92
C ALA A 222 -34.19 53.70 -7.85
N VAL A 223 -35.00 52.73 -7.44
CA VAL A 223 -35.41 51.57 -8.26
C VAL A 223 -36.93 51.49 -8.35
N ASP A 224 -37.47 51.28 -9.56
CA ASP A 224 -38.91 51.17 -9.76
C ASP A 224 -39.44 49.72 -9.73
N ALA A 225 -40.76 49.56 -9.75
CA ALA A 225 -41.44 48.27 -9.67
C ALA A 225 -41.19 47.32 -10.87
N THR A 226 -40.55 47.80 -11.95
CA THR A 226 -40.10 46.99 -13.09
C THR A 226 -38.64 46.54 -12.96
N GLY A 227 -37.90 47.10 -11.99
CA GLY A 227 -36.47 46.87 -11.78
C GLY A 227 -35.57 47.88 -12.50
N ASP A 228 -36.13 48.90 -13.14
CA ASP A 228 -35.36 49.99 -13.75
C ASP A 228 -34.76 50.88 -12.64
N ILE A 229 -33.48 51.27 -12.80
CA ILE A 229 -32.72 52.01 -11.79
C ILE A 229 -32.38 53.42 -12.29
N PHE A 230 -32.72 54.42 -11.50
CA PHE A 230 -32.52 55.84 -11.79
C PHE A 230 -31.45 56.42 -10.87
N VAL A 231 -30.43 57.04 -11.46
CA VAL A 231 -29.24 57.54 -10.75
C VAL A 231 -29.09 59.03 -11.00
N SER A 232 -29.10 59.87 -9.96
CA SER A 232 -28.81 61.30 -10.12
C SER A 232 -27.31 61.54 -10.18
N ASP A 233 -26.81 61.77 -11.40
CA ASP A 233 -25.42 62.14 -11.66
C ASP A 233 -25.26 63.64 -11.41
N TYR A 234 -24.79 63.97 -10.20
CA TYR A 234 -24.85 65.33 -9.66
C TYR A 234 -24.00 66.31 -10.47
N ALA A 235 -22.76 65.94 -10.82
CA ALA A 235 -21.85 66.82 -11.55
C ALA A 235 -21.96 66.69 -13.09
N ALA A 236 -22.77 65.77 -13.61
CA ALA A 236 -23.30 65.84 -14.98
C ALA A 236 -24.67 66.55 -15.08
N GLN A 237 -25.31 66.89 -13.94
CA GLN A 237 -26.60 67.59 -13.86
C GLN A 237 -27.75 66.84 -14.55
N GLN A 238 -27.77 65.51 -14.46
CA GLN A 238 -28.77 64.66 -15.15
C GLN A 238 -29.17 63.43 -14.32
N VAL A 239 -30.24 62.76 -14.75
CA VAL A 239 -30.62 61.44 -14.24
C VAL A 239 -30.31 60.39 -15.30
N VAL A 240 -29.48 59.41 -14.95
CA VAL A 240 -29.17 58.25 -15.79
C VAL A 240 -30.17 57.14 -15.47
N LYS A 241 -30.85 56.60 -16.49
CA LYS A 241 -31.68 55.40 -16.36
C LYS A 241 -30.87 54.18 -16.80
N LEU A 242 -30.73 53.20 -15.91
CA LEU A 242 -30.34 51.84 -16.23
C LEU A 242 -31.62 51.03 -16.43
N SER A 243 -31.81 50.47 -17.63
CA SER A 243 -32.96 49.59 -17.88
C SER A 243 -32.73 48.20 -17.27
N ALA A 244 -33.77 47.61 -16.70
CA ALA A 244 -33.79 46.23 -16.26
C ALA A 244 -33.53 45.24 -17.41
N PRO A 245 -33.00 44.03 -17.12
CA PRO A 245 -33.05 42.93 -18.07
C PRO A 245 -34.49 42.63 -18.48
N ALA A 246 -34.71 42.26 -19.75
CA ALA A 246 -36.04 41.85 -20.20
C ALA A 246 -36.56 40.67 -19.37
N ALA A 247 -37.77 40.81 -18.83
CA ALA A 247 -38.39 39.79 -18.00
C ALA A 247 -38.59 38.49 -18.81
N THR A 248 -38.18 37.36 -18.24
CA THR A 248 -38.01 36.09 -18.93
C THR A 248 -38.42 34.94 -18.03
N ALA A 249 -39.18 33.99 -18.59
CA ALA A 249 -39.63 32.79 -17.90
C ALA A 249 -38.43 31.96 -17.42
N PRO A 250 -38.55 31.21 -16.30
CA PRO A 250 -37.50 30.33 -15.85
C PRO A 250 -37.24 29.21 -16.86
N ALA A 251 -36.01 28.72 -16.93
CA ALA A 251 -35.68 27.44 -17.56
C ALA A 251 -34.59 26.75 -16.73
N ILE A 252 -34.84 25.51 -16.32
CA ILE A 252 -33.94 24.72 -15.47
C ILE A 252 -32.73 24.26 -16.30
N THR A 253 -31.53 24.61 -15.83
CA THR A 253 -30.25 24.33 -16.48
C THR A 253 -29.43 23.27 -15.75
N SER A 254 -29.81 22.90 -14.53
CA SER A 254 -29.17 21.82 -13.77
C SER A 254 -29.46 20.44 -14.37
N GLY A 255 -28.44 19.58 -14.35
CA GLY A 255 -28.59 18.17 -14.69
C GLY A 255 -29.26 17.33 -13.59
N THR A 256 -29.27 16.02 -13.76
CA THR A 256 -29.84 15.07 -12.78
C THR A 256 -29.12 15.11 -11.43
N ALA A 257 -29.90 15.08 -10.35
CA ALA A 257 -29.37 14.94 -8.99
C ALA A 257 -28.54 13.63 -8.84
N PRO A 258 -27.31 13.67 -8.31
CA PRO A 258 -26.47 12.49 -8.12
C PRO A 258 -27.03 11.59 -7.01
N ALA A 259 -26.70 10.29 -7.05
CA ALA A 259 -27.13 9.34 -6.01
C ALA A 259 -26.60 9.72 -4.61
N GLY A 260 -27.41 9.44 -3.58
CA GLY A 260 -27.05 9.64 -2.18
C GLY A 260 -26.79 8.32 -1.44
N THR A 261 -26.27 8.42 -0.22
CA THR A 261 -26.02 7.27 0.67
C THR A 261 -26.69 7.49 2.01
N THR A 262 -27.39 6.47 2.52
CA THR A 262 -28.10 6.53 3.81
C THR A 262 -27.14 6.91 4.95
N GLY A 263 -27.54 7.87 5.79
CA GLY A 263 -26.73 8.37 6.91
C GLY A 263 -25.56 9.27 6.53
N THR A 264 -25.33 9.53 5.23
CA THR A 264 -24.30 10.46 4.75
C THR A 264 -24.91 11.83 4.42
N ALA A 265 -24.23 12.93 4.76
CA ALA A 265 -24.70 14.26 4.38
C ALA A 265 -24.74 14.41 2.84
N TYR A 266 -25.84 14.97 2.33
CA TYR A 266 -26.12 15.16 0.92
C TYR A 266 -26.33 16.65 0.62
N THR A 267 -25.86 17.09 -0.56
CA THR A 267 -26.16 18.42 -1.10
C THR A 267 -26.15 18.39 -2.63
N HIS A 268 -27.11 19.05 -3.26
CA HIS A 268 -27.20 19.27 -4.69
C HIS A 268 -27.96 20.58 -4.97
N THR A 269 -27.41 21.43 -5.83
CA THR A 269 -28.01 22.73 -6.18
C THR A 269 -28.63 22.66 -7.56
N PHE A 270 -29.96 22.87 -7.64
CA PHE A 270 -30.65 23.10 -8.89
C PHE A 270 -30.41 24.53 -9.38
N THR A 271 -30.32 24.72 -10.69
CA THR A 271 -30.03 26.02 -11.31
C THR A 271 -31.02 26.29 -12.43
N ALA A 272 -31.42 27.55 -12.59
CA ALA A 272 -32.31 28.00 -13.64
C ALA A 272 -31.95 29.41 -14.11
N THR A 273 -32.31 29.73 -15.35
CA THR A 273 -32.34 31.09 -15.88
C THR A 273 -33.67 31.77 -15.54
N GLY A 274 -33.90 32.96 -16.11
CA GLY A 274 -35.12 33.76 -15.92
C GLY A 274 -34.86 35.05 -15.13
N TYR A 275 -35.62 36.08 -15.44
CA TYR A 275 -35.62 37.36 -14.72
C TYR A 275 -37.06 37.83 -14.47
N PRO A 276 -37.45 38.19 -13.23
CA PRO A 276 -36.69 38.09 -11.98
C PRO A 276 -36.25 36.66 -11.65
N SER A 277 -35.24 36.51 -10.78
CA SER A 277 -34.70 35.21 -10.40
C SER A 277 -35.79 34.27 -9.84
N PRO A 278 -35.85 32.99 -10.26
CA PRO A 278 -36.90 32.09 -9.84
C PRO A 278 -36.75 31.61 -8.39
N SER A 279 -37.90 31.39 -7.75
CA SER A 279 -38.05 30.61 -6.53
C SER A 279 -38.24 29.12 -6.83
N TRP A 280 -37.92 28.26 -5.86
CA TRP A 280 -37.88 26.81 -6.03
C TRP A 280 -38.91 26.08 -5.16
N SER A 281 -39.45 24.97 -5.67
CA SER A 281 -40.40 24.12 -4.95
C SER A 281 -40.36 22.67 -5.43
N VAL A 282 -40.83 21.74 -4.59
CA VAL A 282 -41.16 20.37 -5.01
C VAL A 282 -42.67 20.31 -5.23
N THR A 283 -43.09 20.03 -6.46
CA THR A 283 -44.51 20.12 -6.89
C THR A 283 -45.20 18.78 -7.08
N ALA A 284 -44.44 17.69 -7.20
CA ALA A 284 -44.95 16.34 -7.25
C ALA A 284 -43.93 15.34 -6.68
N GLY A 285 -44.41 14.17 -6.25
CA GLY A 285 -43.58 13.14 -5.60
C GLY A 285 -43.17 13.52 -4.18
N ALA A 286 -42.11 12.89 -3.67
CA ALA A 286 -41.58 13.15 -2.34
C ALA A 286 -40.05 13.04 -2.32
N LEU A 287 -39.41 13.90 -1.52
CA LEU A 287 -37.98 13.80 -1.24
C LEU A 287 -37.68 12.60 -0.32
N PRO A 288 -36.47 12.02 -0.36
CA PRO A 288 -36.03 11.05 0.65
C PRO A 288 -36.15 11.61 2.06
N ALA A 289 -36.62 10.79 3.01
CA ALA A 289 -36.78 11.20 4.40
C ALA A 289 -35.46 11.68 5.00
N GLY A 290 -35.41 12.96 5.41
CA GLY A 290 -34.19 13.63 5.90
C GLY A 290 -33.52 14.58 4.90
N LEU A 291 -34.08 14.77 3.69
CA LEU A 291 -33.68 15.83 2.75
C LEU A 291 -34.77 16.92 2.63
N THR A 292 -34.33 18.16 2.38
CA THR A 292 -35.18 19.34 2.17
C THR A 292 -34.64 20.21 1.03
N LEU A 293 -35.54 20.80 0.23
CA LEU A 293 -35.19 21.77 -0.82
C LEU A 293 -35.37 23.20 -0.29
N ASP A 294 -34.34 24.03 -0.37
CA ASP A 294 -34.41 25.46 -0.07
C ASP A 294 -35.06 26.24 -1.23
N ALA A 295 -36.12 27.00 -0.90
CA ALA A 295 -36.96 27.68 -1.88
C ALA A 295 -36.33 28.97 -2.47
N GLY A 296 -35.30 29.54 -1.83
CA GLY A 296 -34.62 30.75 -2.31
C GLY A 296 -33.38 30.47 -3.15
N THR A 297 -32.76 29.30 -2.97
CA THR A 297 -31.45 28.96 -3.54
C THR A 297 -31.44 27.70 -4.41
N GLY A 298 -32.49 26.87 -4.37
CA GLY A 298 -32.55 25.62 -5.13
C GLY A 298 -31.69 24.50 -4.56
N VAL A 299 -31.18 24.64 -3.32
CA VAL A 299 -30.31 23.64 -2.67
C VAL A 299 -31.14 22.54 -2.03
N LEU A 300 -31.08 21.34 -2.59
CA LEU A 300 -31.55 20.10 -1.96
C LEU A 300 -30.45 19.57 -1.03
N SER A 301 -30.69 19.58 0.28
CA SER A 301 -29.69 19.18 1.27
C SER A 301 -30.29 18.44 2.48
N GLY A 302 -29.42 17.76 3.25
CA GLY A 302 -29.79 17.05 4.48
C GLY A 302 -29.02 15.74 4.64
N THR A 303 -29.59 14.77 5.35
CA THR A 303 -29.03 13.42 5.51
C THR A 303 -30.16 12.39 5.29
N PRO A 304 -30.14 11.61 4.20
CA PRO A 304 -31.24 10.69 3.91
C PRO A 304 -31.18 9.48 4.84
N THR A 305 -32.33 9.11 5.40
CA THR A 305 -32.44 8.10 6.47
C THR A 305 -32.92 6.72 5.99
N SER A 306 -33.37 6.62 4.74
CA SER A 306 -33.97 5.40 4.19
C SER A 306 -33.50 5.12 2.76
N VAL A 307 -33.07 3.88 2.52
CA VAL A 307 -32.73 3.38 1.18
C VAL A 307 -33.94 3.41 0.24
N GLY A 308 -33.72 3.62 -1.05
CA GLY A 308 -34.79 3.59 -2.04
C GLY A 308 -34.47 4.38 -3.30
N SER A 309 -35.44 4.43 -4.22
CA SER A 309 -35.41 5.33 -5.38
C SER A 309 -36.61 6.25 -5.31
N TYR A 310 -36.37 7.55 -5.31
CA TYR A 310 -37.35 8.57 -4.99
C TYR A 310 -37.54 9.50 -6.20
N SER A 311 -38.70 9.42 -6.85
CA SER A 311 -39.05 10.30 -7.96
C SER A 311 -39.83 11.53 -7.47
N PHE A 312 -39.41 12.72 -7.89
CA PHE A 312 -40.04 13.99 -7.53
C PHE A 312 -39.82 15.06 -8.61
N THR A 313 -40.76 15.98 -8.74
CA THR A 313 -40.66 17.13 -9.66
C THR A 313 -40.21 18.36 -8.90
N VAL A 314 -39.12 18.98 -9.39
CA VAL A 314 -38.67 20.31 -8.94
C VAL A 314 -39.15 21.35 -9.93
N THR A 315 -39.69 22.46 -9.42
CA THR A 315 -40.24 23.56 -10.21
C THR A 315 -39.57 24.88 -9.84
N ALA A 316 -39.10 25.61 -10.85
CA ALA A 316 -38.55 26.95 -10.75
C ALA A 316 -39.59 27.96 -11.26
N THR A 317 -39.98 28.97 -10.45
CA THR A 317 -41.09 29.90 -10.75
C THR A 317 -40.71 31.36 -10.52
N ASN A 318 -41.05 32.24 -11.45
CA ASN A 318 -41.06 33.70 -11.28
C ASN A 318 -42.41 34.29 -11.75
N ASN A 319 -42.54 35.63 -11.77
CA ASN A 319 -43.78 36.30 -12.16
C ASN A 319 -44.12 36.25 -13.66
N THR A 320 -43.25 35.70 -14.51
CA THR A 320 -43.47 35.51 -15.96
C THR A 320 -43.74 34.05 -16.36
N GLY A 321 -43.52 33.09 -15.46
CA GLY A 321 -43.80 31.68 -15.71
C GLY A 321 -43.06 30.72 -14.78
N SER A 322 -43.11 29.44 -15.12
CA SER A 322 -42.45 28.36 -14.39
C SER A 322 -41.94 27.27 -15.33
N ASP A 323 -40.80 26.68 -15.00
CA ASP A 323 -40.29 25.44 -15.62
C ASP A 323 -40.16 24.33 -14.58
N SER A 324 -40.21 23.06 -15.01
CA SER A 324 -40.31 21.90 -14.11
C SER A 324 -39.58 20.67 -14.64
N GLN A 325 -38.72 20.10 -13.79
CA GLN A 325 -37.90 18.93 -14.09
C GLN A 325 -38.29 17.77 -13.17
N ASN A 326 -38.73 16.65 -13.75
CA ASN A 326 -38.94 15.41 -13.00
C ASN A 326 -37.60 14.67 -12.83
N LEU A 327 -37.30 14.29 -11.59
CA LEU A 327 -36.01 13.78 -11.15
C LEU A 327 -36.21 12.43 -10.45
N THR A 328 -35.15 11.61 -10.36
CA THR A 328 -35.16 10.37 -9.59
C THR A 328 -33.85 10.25 -8.82
N LEU A 329 -33.93 10.39 -7.50
CA LEU A 329 -32.80 10.29 -6.58
C LEU A 329 -32.75 8.87 -5.98
N THR A 330 -31.70 8.12 -6.32
CA THR A 330 -31.42 6.84 -5.67
C THR A 330 -30.62 7.07 -4.38
N VAL A 331 -31.09 6.53 -3.26
CA VAL A 331 -30.38 6.49 -1.98
C VAL A 331 -29.93 5.05 -1.71
N ALA A 332 -28.61 4.85 -1.73
CA ALA A 332 -27.98 3.56 -1.43
C ALA A 332 -27.93 3.27 0.07
N ALA A 333 -27.77 1.99 0.42
CA ALA A 333 -27.39 1.60 1.78
C ALA A 333 -25.98 2.11 2.12
N ALA A 334 -25.74 2.41 3.39
CA ALA A 334 -24.38 2.55 3.87
C ALA A 334 -23.62 1.23 3.68
N ALA A 335 -22.39 1.31 3.18
CA ALA A 335 -21.52 0.15 3.04
C ALA A 335 -20.99 -0.24 4.42
N THR A 336 -21.07 -1.54 4.76
CA THR A 336 -20.65 -2.09 6.06
C THR A 336 -19.50 -3.06 5.84
N ALA A 337 -18.44 -2.93 6.63
CA ALA A 337 -17.27 -3.80 6.52
C ALA A 337 -17.64 -5.27 6.79
N PRO A 338 -16.90 -6.24 6.22
CA PRO A 338 -17.14 -7.66 6.47
C PRO A 338 -16.86 -8.05 7.91
N VAL A 339 -17.48 -9.13 8.38
CA VAL A 339 -17.11 -9.84 9.61
C VAL A 339 -17.26 -11.34 9.34
N ILE A 340 -16.21 -12.13 9.57
CA ILE A 340 -16.20 -13.58 9.34
C ILE A 340 -16.96 -14.29 10.47
N THR A 341 -17.89 -15.16 10.09
CA THR A 341 -18.82 -15.85 11.00
C THR A 341 -18.73 -17.38 10.93
N SER A 342 -17.93 -17.92 10.01
CA SER A 342 -17.72 -19.36 9.85
C SER A 342 -16.91 -19.99 10.99
N THR A 343 -17.23 -21.24 11.30
CA THR A 343 -16.45 -22.09 12.20
C THR A 343 -15.14 -22.55 11.57
N ALA A 344 -14.19 -23.01 12.39
CA ALA A 344 -12.90 -23.51 11.90
C ALA A 344 -13.05 -24.73 10.94
N PRO A 345 -12.11 -24.92 9.99
CA PRO A 345 -12.12 -26.07 9.08
C PRO A 345 -11.95 -27.41 9.80
N THR A 346 -12.63 -28.44 9.31
CA THR A 346 -12.46 -29.83 9.77
C THR A 346 -11.22 -30.48 9.17
N ALA A 347 -10.72 -31.55 9.79
CA ALA A 347 -9.62 -32.34 9.24
C ALA A 347 -10.05 -33.09 7.96
N GLY A 348 -9.15 -33.16 6.98
CA GLY A 348 -9.30 -33.93 5.75
C GLY A 348 -8.32 -35.11 5.66
N THR A 349 -8.36 -35.85 4.56
CA THR A 349 -7.47 -37.00 4.30
C THR A 349 -6.86 -36.90 2.91
N THR A 350 -5.57 -37.23 2.77
CA THR A 350 -4.87 -37.24 1.48
C THR A 350 -5.63 -38.06 0.43
N GLY A 351 -5.76 -37.53 -0.79
CA GLY A 351 -6.44 -38.21 -1.89
C GLY A 351 -7.98 -38.27 -1.79
N THR A 352 -8.58 -37.73 -0.74
CA THR A 352 -10.05 -37.66 -0.56
C THR A 352 -10.55 -36.25 -0.89
N ALA A 353 -11.68 -36.13 -1.58
CA ALA A 353 -12.28 -34.82 -1.86
C ALA A 353 -12.60 -34.06 -0.56
N TYR A 354 -12.25 -32.78 -0.52
CA TYR A 354 -12.40 -31.89 0.63
C TYR A 354 -13.25 -30.67 0.26
N THR A 355 -14.06 -30.19 1.19
CA THR A 355 -14.79 -28.93 1.06
C THR A 355 -15.04 -28.28 2.42
N HIS A 356 -14.93 -26.95 2.49
CA HIS A 356 -15.30 -26.12 3.63
C HIS A 356 -15.69 -24.73 3.12
N THR A 357 -16.73 -24.11 3.69
CA THR A 357 -17.24 -22.81 3.23
C THR A 357 -17.07 -21.77 4.33
N PHE A 358 -16.29 -20.73 4.02
CA PHE A 358 -16.20 -19.54 4.87
C PHE A 358 -17.39 -18.62 4.63
N THR A 359 -17.89 -17.97 5.69
CA THR A 359 -19.06 -17.09 5.64
C THR A 359 -18.78 -15.78 6.34
N ALA A 360 -19.29 -14.67 5.80
CA ALA A 360 -19.11 -13.34 6.36
C ALA A 360 -20.32 -12.44 6.12
N THR A 361 -20.52 -11.46 7.00
CA THR A 361 -21.44 -10.33 6.78
C THR A 361 -20.81 -9.26 5.88
N GLY A 362 -21.53 -8.16 5.65
CA GLY A 362 -21.02 -6.96 4.97
C GLY A 362 -21.89 -6.52 3.79
N THR A 363 -21.84 -5.23 3.47
CA THR A 363 -22.52 -4.62 2.31
C THR A 363 -21.54 -3.72 1.55
N PRO A 364 -21.28 -3.95 0.24
CA PRO A 364 -21.68 -5.10 -0.58
C PRO A 364 -21.21 -6.45 -0.04
N ALA A 365 -21.70 -7.55 -0.59
CA ALA A 365 -21.25 -8.89 -0.22
C ALA A 365 -19.72 -9.03 -0.43
N PRO A 366 -18.98 -9.63 0.50
CA PRO A 366 -17.52 -9.68 0.42
C PRO A 366 -17.02 -10.69 -0.61
N SER A 367 -15.90 -10.34 -1.26
CA SER A 367 -15.03 -11.31 -1.93
C SER A 367 -14.03 -11.92 -0.94
N TRP A 368 -13.49 -13.07 -1.30
CA TRP A 368 -12.62 -13.88 -0.45
C TRP A 368 -11.20 -13.95 -1.00
N SER A 369 -10.22 -13.91 -0.11
CA SER A 369 -8.81 -14.19 -0.42
C SER A 369 -8.16 -15.03 0.69
N VAL A 370 -7.01 -15.60 0.38
CA VAL A 370 -6.21 -16.40 1.31
C VAL A 370 -4.74 -16.03 1.19
N THR A 371 -4.07 -15.91 2.34
CA THR A 371 -2.62 -15.73 2.43
C THR A 371 -2.01 -16.84 3.31
N GLY A 372 -0.73 -17.14 3.12
CA GLY A 372 -0.10 -18.34 3.71
C GLY A 372 -0.30 -19.58 2.83
N ALA A 373 0.02 -20.76 3.39
CA ALA A 373 0.05 -22.02 2.63
C ALA A 373 -1.22 -22.85 2.88
N LEU A 374 -2.02 -23.05 1.83
CA LEU A 374 -3.04 -24.11 1.79
C LEU A 374 -2.39 -25.47 1.52
N PRO A 375 -3.05 -26.60 1.90
CA PRO A 375 -2.63 -27.92 1.48
C PRO A 375 -2.60 -28.02 -0.05
N ALA A 376 -1.52 -28.56 -0.62
CA ALA A 376 -1.39 -28.72 -2.06
C ALA A 376 -2.55 -29.53 -2.64
N GLY A 377 -3.25 -28.99 -3.64
CA GLY A 377 -4.47 -29.60 -4.20
C GLY A 377 -5.79 -29.08 -3.64
N LEU A 378 -5.77 -28.12 -2.69
CA LEU A 378 -6.94 -27.32 -2.31
C LEU A 378 -6.81 -25.88 -2.82
N THR A 379 -7.94 -25.27 -3.18
CA THR A 379 -8.06 -23.87 -3.61
C THR A 379 -9.28 -23.20 -2.97
N LEU A 380 -9.15 -21.92 -2.61
CA LEU A 380 -10.27 -21.09 -2.15
C LEU A 380 -10.91 -20.36 -3.34
N ASP A 381 -12.22 -20.51 -3.51
CA ASP A 381 -12.99 -19.73 -4.47
C ASP A 381 -13.24 -18.30 -3.94
N ALA A 382 -12.81 -17.30 -4.71
CA ALA A 382 -12.82 -15.90 -4.32
C ALA A 382 -14.23 -15.24 -4.35
N GLY A 383 -15.21 -15.86 -5.01
CA GLY A 383 -16.58 -15.35 -5.11
C GLY A 383 -17.53 -15.94 -4.05
N THR A 384 -17.24 -17.13 -3.55
CA THR A 384 -18.14 -17.93 -2.70
C THR A 384 -17.56 -18.31 -1.34
N GLY A 385 -16.25 -18.16 -1.12
CA GLY A 385 -15.60 -18.53 0.13
C GLY A 385 -15.41 -20.04 0.31
N VAL A 386 -15.60 -20.84 -0.74
CA VAL A 386 -15.47 -22.30 -0.70
C VAL A 386 -14.02 -22.73 -0.89
N LEU A 387 -13.39 -23.24 0.18
CA LEU A 387 -12.14 -23.98 0.12
C LEU A 387 -12.43 -25.43 -0.29
N SER A 388 -12.01 -25.83 -1.48
CA SER A 388 -12.29 -27.17 -2.01
C SER A 388 -11.14 -27.75 -2.83
N GLY A 389 -11.18 -29.07 -3.07
CA GLY A 389 -10.21 -29.77 -3.90
C GLY A 389 -9.95 -31.20 -3.42
N THR A 390 -8.76 -31.73 -3.71
CA THR A 390 -8.29 -33.03 -3.23
C THR A 390 -6.83 -32.86 -2.75
N PRO A 391 -6.55 -32.96 -1.44
CA PRO A 391 -5.24 -32.63 -0.90
C PRO A 391 -4.24 -33.75 -1.20
N ALA A 392 -3.10 -33.41 -1.79
CA ALA A 392 -2.08 -34.33 -2.26
C ALA A 392 -1.04 -34.72 -1.19
N THR A 393 -0.94 -33.94 -0.10
CA THR A 393 0.10 -34.11 0.93
C THR A 393 -0.51 -34.05 2.33
N ALA A 394 -0.11 -34.95 3.21
CA ALA A 394 -0.46 -34.93 4.63
C ALA A 394 0.33 -33.85 5.39
N GLY A 395 -0.27 -33.28 6.42
CA GLY A 395 0.35 -32.23 7.25
C GLY A 395 -0.67 -31.28 7.86
N THR A 396 -0.18 -30.33 8.65
CA THR A 396 -0.99 -29.24 9.23
C THR A 396 -0.59 -27.93 8.58
N PHE A 397 -1.56 -27.24 7.99
CA PHE A 397 -1.38 -26.07 7.14
C PHE A 397 -2.10 -24.87 7.75
N THR A 398 -1.38 -23.79 8.02
CA THR A 398 -1.94 -22.55 8.56
C THR A 398 -1.99 -21.48 7.47
N ALA A 399 -3.17 -20.89 7.27
CA ALA A 399 -3.42 -19.83 6.32
C ALA A 399 -4.32 -18.77 6.97
N THR A 400 -4.30 -17.54 6.46
CA THR A 400 -5.24 -16.48 6.86
C THR A 400 -6.23 -16.26 5.74
N VAL A 401 -7.52 -16.42 6.04
CA VAL A 401 -8.62 -16.18 5.11
C VAL A 401 -9.19 -14.79 5.39
N THR A 402 -9.38 -14.00 4.34
CA THR A 402 -9.81 -12.60 4.43
C THR A 402 -11.08 -12.39 3.61
N ALA A 403 -12.10 -11.81 4.23
CA ALA A 403 -13.31 -11.32 3.57
C ALA A 403 -13.16 -9.82 3.33
N THR A 404 -13.36 -9.33 2.09
CA THR A 404 -13.15 -7.92 1.72
C THR A 404 -14.32 -7.35 0.92
N ASN A 405 -14.74 -6.12 1.21
CA ASN A 405 -15.63 -5.33 0.36
C ASN A 405 -15.17 -3.85 0.31
N SER A 406 -15.98 -2.97 -0.29
CA SER A 406 -15.65 -1.54 -0.43
C SER A 406 -15.66 -0.73 0.88
N ALA A 407 -16.11 -1.30 1.99
CA ALA A 407 -16.12 -0.66 3.32
C ALA A 407 -14.99 -1.16 4.25
N GLY A 408 -14.29 -2.24 3.89
CA GLY A 408 -13.17 -2.77 4.65
C GLY A 408 -12.97 -4.27 4.46
N SER A 409 -12.24 -4.89 5.38
CA SER A 409 -12.03 -6.33 5.43
C SER A 409 -11.97 -6.85 6.86
N ASP A 410 -12.23 -8.15 7.01
CA ASP A 410 -11.99 -8.93 8.24
C ASP A 410 -11.19 -10.19 7.88
N SER A 411 -10.44 -10.74 8.83
CA SER A 411 -9.47 -11.81 8.57
C SER A 411 -9.35 -12.81 9.73
N GLN A 412 -9.42 -14.10 9.40
CA GLN A 412 -9.34 -15.20 10.34
C GLN A 412 -8.17 -16.12 9.98
N THR A 413 -7.26 -16.34 10.93
CA THR A 413 -6.23 -17.39 10.79
C THR A 413 -6.90 -18.76 11.01
N VAL A 414 -6.78 -19.64 10.03
CA VAL A 414 -7.38 -20.98 10.00
C VAL A 414 -6.29 -22.04 9.89
N THR A 415 -6.57 -23.20 10.49
CA THR A 415 -5.67 -24.37 10.45
C THR A 415 -6.40 -25.51 9.75
N VAL A 416 -5.81 -26.03 8.67
CA VAL A 416 -6.32 -27.17 7.90
C VAL A 416 -5.38 -28.35 8.11
N THR A 417 -5.88 -29.41 8.76
CA THR A 417 -5.11 -30.62 9.03
C THR A 417 -5.50 -31.70 8.03
N ILE A 418 -4.53 -32.20 7.25
CA ILE A 418 -4.69 -33.32 6.33
C ILE A 418 -4.00 -34.56 6.90
N ALA A 419 -4.78 -35.57 7.28
CA ALA A 419 -4.27 -36.88 7.65
C ALA A 419 -3.74 -37.62 6.41
N ALA A 420 -2.70 -38.45 6.60
CA ALA A 420 -2.24 -39.34 5.54
C ALA A 420 -3.32 -40.37 5.18
N ALA A 421 -3.40 -40.74 3.90
CA ALA A 421 -4.21 -41.86 3.47
C ALA A 421 -3.75 -43.14 4.19
N ALA A 422 -4.69 -43.87 4.78
CA ALA A 422 -4.41 -45.14 5.43
C ALA A 422 -4.10 -46.21 4.36
N THR A 423 -3.09 -47.04 4.62
CA THR A 423 -2.54 -48.00 3.66
C THR A 423 -2.39 -49.38 4.28
N ALA A 424 -2.82 -50.41 3.53
CA ALA A 424 -2.71 -51.80 3.98
C ALA A 424 -1.23 -52.19 4.19
N PRO A 425 -0.95 -53.16 5.09
CA PRO A 425 0.42 -53.61 5.31
C PRO A 425 0.96 -54.37 4.10
N ALA A 426 2.29 -54.35 3.92
CA ALA A 426 3.00 -55.27 3.05
C ALA A 426 4.36 -55.62 3.68
N ILE A 427 4.66 -56.92 3.81
CA ILE A 427 5.86 -57.44 4.46
C ILE A 427 7.07 -57.27 3.52
N THR A 428 8.10 -56.58 4.01
CA THR A 428 9.32 -56.21 3.26
C THR A 428 10.57 -56.97 3.72
N SER A 429 10.53 -57.60 4.90
CA SER A 429 11.62 -58.42 5.42
C SER A 429 11.76 -59.75 4.68
N THR A 430 13.00 -60.20 4.47
CA THR A 430 13.30 -61.59 4.10
C THR A 430 13.06 -62.53 5.28
N ALA A 431 12.45 -63.68 5.01
CA ALA A 431 12.18 -64.68 6.05
C ALA A 431 13.46 -65.37 6.54
N PRO A 432 13.62 -65.64 7.85
CA PRO A 432 14.73 -66.44 8.36
C PRO A 432 14.55 -67.93 7.99
N THR A 433 15.64 -68.57 7.55
CA THR A 433 15.61 -69.96 7.04
C THR A 433 16.28 -70.98 7.95
N THR A 434 17.22 -70.56 8.79
CA THR A 434 17.98 -71.46 9.69
C THR A 434 18.11 -70.93 11.12
N ALA A 435 18.16 -71.86 12.08
CA ALA A 435 18.51 -71.65 13.48
C ALA A 435 19.22 -72.91 14.02
N THR A 436 19.75 -72.87 15.25
CA THR A 436 20.42 -74.04 15.88
C THR A 436 19.81 -74.30 17.25
N ALA A 437 19.46 -75.55 17.54
CA ALA A 437 18.90 -75.94 18.83
C ALA A 437 19.84 -75.57 20.00
N GLY A 438 19.28 -75.01 21.06
CA GLY A 438 20.03 -74.54 22.24
C GLY A 438 20.79 -73.21 22.06
N THR A 439 20.79 -72.62 20.87
CA THR A 439 21.43 -71.31 20.60
C THR A 439 20.39 -70.19 20.59
N ALA A 440 20.69 -69.04 21.19
CA ALA A 440 19.80 -67.89 21.13
C ALA A 440 19.63 -67.39 19.68
N PHE A 441 18.39 -67.10 19.30
CA PHE A 441 17.98 -66.69 17.97
C PHE A 441 17.16 -65.40 18.04
N SER A 442 17.33 -64.52 17.04
CA SER A 442 16.52 -63.32 16.87
C SER A 442 16.47 -62.92 15.39
N ALA A 443 15.27 -62.71 14.87
CA ALA A 443 15.01 -62.13 13.55
C ALA A 443 13.86 -61.13 13.65
N THR A 444 13.84 -60.10 12.79
CA THR A 444 12.81 -59.06 12.83
C THR A 444 12.07 -59.03 11.50
N PHE A 445 10.76 -59.24 11.53
CA PHE A 445 9.89 -59.00 10.40
C PHE A 445 9.57 -57.49 10.30
N THR A 446 9.56 -56.96 9.08
CA THR A 446 9.26 -55.55 8.79
C THR A 446 8.17 -55.47 7.75
N ALA A 447 7.27 -54.50 7.90
CA ALA A 447 6.18 -54.24 6.97
C ALA A 447 5.94 -52.74 6.84
N THR A 448 5.42 -52.33 5.67
CA THR A 448 4.82 -51.01 5.46
C THR A 448 3.39 -50.97 6.02
N GLY A 449 2.69 -49.86 5.81
CA GLY A 449 1.28 -49.68 6.19
C GLY A 449 1.08 -48.53 7.17
N SER A 450 -0.10 -47.92 7.10
CA SER A 450 -0.52 -46.82 7.98
C SER A 450 -2.00 -47.00 8.36
N PRO A 451 -2.37 -47.12 9.65
CA PRO A 451 -1.51 -47.13 10.84
C PRO A 451 -0.48 -48.28 10.83
N ALA A 452 0.55 -48.18 11.69
CA ALA A 452 1.60 -49.19 11.78
C ALA A 452 1.00 -50.58 12.12
N PRO A 453 1.43 -51.66 11.44
CA PRO A 453 0.82 -52.98 11.62
C PRO A 453 1.25 -53.68 12.91
N THR A 454 0.32 -54.47 13.44
CA THR A 454 0.57 -55.47 14.49
C THR A 454 0.89 -56.83 13.88
N TRP A 455 1.61 -57.66 14.62
CA TRP A 455 2.17 -58.93 14.14
C TRP A 455 1.54 -60.14 14.83
N SER A 456 1.36 -61.22 14.09
CA SER A 456 0.81 -62.47 14.60
C SER A 456 1.33 -63.69 13.84
N VAL A 457 1.27 -64.87 14.46
CA VAL A 457 1.41 -66.16 13.76
C VAL A 457 0.00 -66.70 13.52
N THR A 458 -0.38 -66.86 12.26
CA THR A 458 -1.78 -67.16 11.86
C THR A 458 -1.97 -68.60 11.39
N ALA A 459 -0.90 -69.29 11.01
CA ALA A 459 -0.91 -70.71 10.66
C ALA A 459 0.42 -71.38 11.03
N GLY A 460 0.38 -72.69 11.27
CA GLY A 460 1.53 -73.47 11.74
C GLY A 460 1.86 -73.22 13.21
N ALA A 461 3.07 -73.59 13.62
CA ALA A 461 3.57 -73.40 14.99
C ALA A 461 5.04 -72.99 14.97
N LEU A 462 5.42 -72.11 15.90
CA LEU A 462 6.82 -71.75 16.12
C LEU A 462 7.60 -72.93 16.73
N PRO A 463 8.91 -73.04 16.49
CA PRO A 463 9.77 -73.94 17.25
C PRO A 463 9.64 -73.69 18.76
N ALA A 464 9.56 -74.77 19.55
CA ALA A 464 9.46 -74.67 21.00
C ALA A 464 10.63 -73.85 21.56
N GLY A 465 10.33 -72.76 22.27
CA GLY A 465 11.31 -71.80 22.79
C GLY A 465 11.50 -70.52 21.96
N LEU A 466 10.82 -70.35 20.83
CA LEU A 466 10.70 -69.07 20.11
C LEU A 466 9.33 -68.40 20.32
N THR A 467 9.29 -67.07 20.31
CA THR A 467 8.07 -66.26 20.39
C THR A 467 8.14 -65.07 19.42
N LEU A 468 6.98 -64.63 18.90
CA LEU A 468 6.86 -63.44 18.04
C LEU A 468 6.25 -62.28 18.84
N ASN A 469 6.92 -61.13 18.85
CA ASN A 469 6.41 -59.91 19.50
C ASN A 469 5.40 -59.19 18.59
N ALA A 470 4.14 -59.15 19.04
CA ALA A 470 3.04 -58.56 18.27
C ALA A 470 3.14 -57.05 18.01
N GLY A 471 3.95 -56.31 18.78
CA GLY A 471 4.16 -54.87 18.60
C GLY A 471 5.39 -54.50 17.78
N THR A 472 6.36 -55.42 17.59
CA THR A 472 7.66 -55.10 16.94
C THR A 472 8.07 -56.05 15.82
N GLY A 473 7.35 -57.15 15.57
CA GLY A 473 7.69 -58.12 14.54
C GLY A 473 8.94 -58.96 14.85
N VAL A 474 9.51 -58.85 16.06
CA VAL A 474 10.69 -59.63 16.46
C VAL A 474 10.29 -61.06 16.82
N LEU A 475 10.81 -62.03 16.08
CA LEU A 475 10.79 -63.46 16.41
C LEU A 475 12.10 -63.81 17.13
N SER A 476 12.03 -64.13 18.42
CA SER A 476 13.23 -64.40 19.23
C SER A 476 13.00 -65.45 20.32
N GLY A 477 14.11 -65.95 20.87
CA GLY A 477 14.15 -66.96 21.93
C GLY A 477 15.30 -67.96 21.73
N THR A 478 15.15 -69.17 22.25
CA THR A 478 16.12 -70.26 22.09
C THR A 478 15.37 -71.54 21.71
N PRO A 479 15.44 -72.02 20.45
CA PRO A 479 14.70 -73.18 20.02
C PRO A 479 15.27 -74.45 20.68
N THR A 480 14.43 -75.30 21.27
CA THR A 480 14.89 -76.44 22.09
C THR A 480 15.07 -77.74 21.31
N SER A 481 14.50 -77.85 20.11
CA SER A 481 14.40 -79.11 19.38
C SER A 481 14.68 -78.93 17.88
N ALA A 482 15.54 -79.80 17.34
CA ALA A 482 15.85 -79.84 15.92
C ALA A 482 14.61 -80.24 15.09
N GLY A 483 14.46 -79.68 13.90
CA GLY A 483 13.32 -79.94 13.03
C GLY A 483 13.11 -78.87 11.97
N SER A 484 12.17 -79.11 11.07
CA SER A 484 11.72 -78.14 10.07
C SER A 484 10.34 -77.63 10.48
N TYR A 485 10.21 -76.32 10.71
CA TYR A 485 9.00 -75.71 11.25
C TYR A 485 8.42 -74.71 10.24
N THR A 486 7.29 -75.05 9.62
CA THR A 486 6.57 -74.16 8.70
C THR A 486 5.48 -73.39 9.44
N PHE A 487 5.48 -72.07 9.30
CA PHE A 487 4.48 -71.17 9.90
C PHE A 487 4.28 -69.90 9.07
N THR A 488 3.10 -69.29 9.20
CA THR A 488 2.75 -68.03 8.54
C THR A 488 2.74 -66.88 9.54
N VAL A 489 3.50 -65.83 9.21
CA VAL A 489 3.51 -64.56 9.95
C VAL A 489 2.65 -63.55 9.19
N THR A 490 1.77 -62.87 9.91
CA THR A 490 0.83 -61.89 9.34
C THR A 490 1.00 -60.53 10.01
N ALA A 491 1.11 -59.48 9.19
CA ALA A 491 1.09 -58.08 9.58
C ALA A 491 -0.29 -57.49 9.30
N THR A 492 -0.94 -56.87 10.29
CA THR A 492 -2.35 -56.40 10.21
C THR A 492 -2.51 -54.98 10.75
N ASN A 493 -3.27 -54.14 10.04
CA ASN A 493 -3.76 -52.84 10.52
C ASN A 493 -5.25 -52.65 10.20
N SER A 494 -5.80 -51.46 10.46
CA SER A 494 -7.23 -51.14 10.23
C SER A 494 -7.67 -51.07 8.76
N THR A 495 -6.76 -51.26 7.80
CA THR A 495 -7.04 -51.24 6.35
C THR A 495 -6.75 -52.56 5.62
N GLY A 496 -6.15 -53.55 6.31
CA GLY A 496 -5.90 -54.86 5.74
C GLY A 496 -4.79 -55.62 6.46
N SER A 497 -4.36 -56.71 5.83
CA SER A 497 -3.26 -57.54 6.30
C SER A 497 -2.49 -58.17 5.15
N ASP A 498 -1.19 -58.41 5.35
CA ASP A 498 -0.33 -59.18 4.46
C ASP A 498 0.36 -60.31 5.24
N SER A 499 0.71 -61.41 4.56
CA SER A 499 1.12 -62.67 5.19
C SER A 499 2.26 -63.38 4.46
N GLN A 500 3.32 -63.70 5.19
CA GLN A 500 4.49 -64.42 4.71
C GLN A 500 4.54 -65.82 5.35
N ASN A 501 4.34 -66.86 4.54
CA ASN A 501 4.57 -68.25 4.95
C ASN A 501 6.06 -68.60 4.79
N LEU A 502 6.66 -69.20 5.82
CA LEU A 502 8.08 -69.54 5.83
C LEU A 502 8.37 -70.86 6.56
N THR A 503 9.53 -71.43 6.28
CA THR A 503 10.02 -72.68 6.91
C THR A 503 11.36 -72.42 7.58
N LEU A 504 11.37 -72.44 8.92
CA LEU A 504 12.58 -72.28 9.73
C LEU A 504 13.16 -73.67 10.05
N THR A 505 14.36 -73.94 9.54
CA THR A 505 15.07 -75.19 9.82
C THR A 505 15.94 -75.03 11.07
N VAL A 506 15.55 -75.66 12.17
CA VAL A 506 16.35 -75.75 13.39
C VAL A 506 17.31 -76.93 13.26
N ALA A 507 18.59 -76.65 13.06
CA ALA A 507 19.65 -77.65 13.07
C ALA A 507 19.82 -78.25 14.48
N ALA A 508 20.26 -79.51 14.54
CA ALA A 508 20.63 -80.15 15.80
C ALA A 508 21.82 -79.44 16.44
N ALA A 509 21.84 -79.41 17.77
CA ALA A 509 23.02 -78.96 18.52
C ALA A 509 24.24 -79.82 18.15
N ALA A 510 25.40 -79.17 18.06
CA ALA A 510 26.64 -79.84 17.74
C ALA A 510 27.17 -80.57 18.98
N ALA A 511 27.44 -81.87 18.84
CA ALA A 511 27.86 -82.77 19.92
C ALA A 511 29.26 -83.34 19.65
N ALA A 512 30.09 -83.37 20.70
CA ALA A 512 31.44 -83.91 20.64
C ALA A 512 31.47 -85.42 20.31
N PRO A 513 32.56 -85.95 19.72
CA PRO A 513 32.63 -87.35 19.33
C PRO A 513 32.69 -88.30 20.53
N VAL A 514 32.09 -89.48 20.40
CA VAL A 514 32.23 -90.61 21.34
C VAL A 514 32.46 -91.89 20.56
N ILE A 515 33.61 -92.56 20.77
CA ILE A 515 33.95 -93.83 20.10
C ILE A 515 33.15 -94.97 20.73
N THR A 516 32.54 -95.81 19.89
CA THR A 516 31.61 -96.89 20.25
C THR A 516 32.03 -98.26 19.72
N SER A 517 33.14 -98.36 18.99
CA SER A 517 33.70 -99.62 18.48
C SER A 517 34.28 -100.52 19.57
N THR A 518 34.13 -101.83 19.36
CA THR A 518 34.78 -102.90 20.12
C THR A 518 36.28 -102.96 19.83
N ALA A 519 37.06 -103.60 20.69
CA ALA A 519 38.50 -103.77 20.47
C ALA A 519 38.80 -104.62 19.22
N PRO A 520 39.90 -104.35 18.48
CA PRO A 520 40.27 -105.14 17.31
C PRO A 520 40.75 -106.56 17.68
N THR A 521 40.60 -107.48 16.74
CA THR A 521 41.11 -108.86 16.84
C THR A 521 42.60 -108.94 16.47
N ALA A 522 43.26 -110.06 16.79
CA ALA A 522 44.61 -110.30 16.30
C ALA A 522 44.65 -110.44 14.76
N GLY A 523 45.71 -109.94 14.15
CA GLY A 523 46.01 -110.07 12.72
C GLY A 523 47.14 -111.07 12.45
N THR A 524 47.41 -111.33 11.18
CA THR A 524 48.49 -112.21 10.73
C THR A 524 49.31 -111.50 9.63
N THR A 525 50.64 -111.60 9.68
CA THR A 525 51.55 -111.04 8.68
C THR A 525 51.20 -111.55 7.28
N GLY A 526 51.42 -110.76 6.24
CA GLY A 526 51.15 -111.16 4.84
C GLY A 526 49.68 -111.41 4.49
N THR A 527 48.77 -111.34 5.46
CA THR A 527 47.33 -111.56 5.32
C THR A 527 46.59 -110.22 5.37
N ALA A 528 45.58 -110.04 4.53
CA ALA A 528 44.74 -108.85 4.59
C ALA A 528 44.00 -108.75 5.93
N TYR A 529 44.10 -107.60 6.58
CA TYR A 529 43.47 -107.27 7.85
C TYR A 529 42.49 -106.12 7.66
N THR A 530 41.38 -106.13 8.41
CA THR A 530 40.44 -105.01 8.46
C THR A 530 39.74 -104.93 9.81
N HIS A 531 39.57 -103.71 10.32
CA HIS A 531 38.76 -103.40 11.50
C HIS A 531 38.20 -101.98 11.36
N THR A 532 36.92 -101.77 11.72
CA THR A 532 36.25 -100.48 11.57
C THR A 532 35.99 -99.85 12.93
N PHE A 533 36.62 -98.71 13.21
CA PHE A 533 36.27 -97.88 14.36
C PHE A 533 34.99 -97.10 14.07
N THR A 534 34.13 -96.94 15.08
CA THR A 534 32.83 -96.27 14.96
C THR A 534 32.68 -95.24 16.08
N ALA A 535 32.00 -94.13 15.79
CA ALA A 535 31.78 -93.06 16.76
C ALA A 535 30.48 -92.29 16.47
N THR A 536 29.83 -91.83 17.53
CA THR A 536 28.73 -90.85 17.44
C THR A 536 29.30 -89.42 17.47
N GLY A 537 28.57 -88.44 16.93
CA GLY A 537 28.91 -87.01 17.00
C GLY A 537 28.14 -86.19 15.96
N THR A 538 27.98 -84.89 16.19
CA THR A 538 27.36 -83.95 15.23
C THR A 538 28.21 -82.67 15.10
N PRO A 539 28.78 -82.35 13.92
CA PRO A 539 28.83 -83.14 12.68
C PRO A 539 29.48 -84.52 12.86
N ALA A 540 29.28 -85.41 11.90
CA ALA A 540 29.87 -86.75 11.92
C ALA A 540 31.41 -86.67 12.03
N PRO A 541 32.05 -87.47 12.90
CA PRO A 541 33.48 -87.37 13.12
C PRO A 541 34.30 -87.99 11.98
N HIS A 542 35.47 -87.40 11.74
CA HIS A 542 36.56 -87.99 10.96
C HIS A 542 37.60 -88.63 11.90
N TRP A 543 38.55 -89.37 11.33
CA TRP A 543 39.45 -90.26 12.07
C TRP A 543 40.92 -89.88 11.89
N ALA A 544 41.70 -90.02 12.97
CA ALA A 544 43.14 -89.84 12.96
C ALA A 544 43.84 -90.80 13.93
N LEU A 545 45.16 -90.96 13.79
CA LEU A 545 45.99 -91.62 14.79
C LEU A 545 46.31 -90.59 15.90
N GLY A 546 45.88 -90.86 17.13
CA GLY A 546 46.10 -89.95 18.26
C GLY A 546 47.50 -90.05 18.87
N SER A 547 48.06 -91.27 18.92
CA SER A 547 49.40 -91.53 19.46
C SER A 547 49.91 -92.92 19.06
N GLY A 548 51.23 -93.14 19.15
CA GLY A 548 51.87 -94.41 18.80
C GLY A 548 52.07 -94.58 17.29
N THR A 549 52.29 -95.82 16.86
CA THR A 549 52.44 -96.19 15.44
C THR A 549 51.56 -97.41 15.13
N LEU A 550 50.99 -97.42 13.92
CA LEU A 550 50.28 -98.60 13.41
C LEU A 550 51.26 -99.75 13.13
N PRO A 551 50.80 -101.02 13.15
CA PRO A 551 51.57 -102.13 12.62
C PRO A 551 52.02 -101.84 11.19
N ALA A 552 53.30 -102.09 10.88
CA ALA A 552 53.84 -101.82 9.56
C ALA A 552 53.02 -102.56 8.48
N GLY A 553 52.56 -101.85 7.45
CA GLY A 553 51.68 -102.38 6.41
C GLY A 553 50.16 -102.20 6.66
N LEU A 554 49.74 -101.60 7.78
CA LEU A 554 48.38 -101.13 8.01
C LEU A 554 48.27 -99.60 7.91
N SER A 555 47.11 -99.11 7.46
CA SER A 555 46.72 -97.70 7.45
C SER A 555 45.31 -97.52 8.01
N LEU A 556 45.07 -96.38 8.66
CA LEU A 556 43.74 -95.95 9.10
C LEU A 556 43.15 -94.99 8.07
N ASP A 557 41.99 -95.32 7.52
CA ASP A 557 41.25 -94.42 6.64
C ASP A 557 40.60 -93.28 7.45
N ALA A 558 40.94 -92.04 7.08
CA ALA A 558 40.60 -90.85 7.85
C ALA A 558 39.11 -90.43 7.76
N ILE A 559 38.32 -91.02 6.86
CA ILE A 559 36.89 -90.68 6.68
C ILE A 559 36.00 -91.78 7.25
N THR A 560 36.35 -93.05 7.02
CA THR A 560 35.54 -94.22 7.34
C THR A 560 35.93 -94.91 8.66
N GLY A 561 37.09 -94.60 9.22
CA GLY A 561 37.58 -95.23 10.46
C GLY A 561 38.07 -96.66 10.26
N VAL A 562 38.26 -97.10 9.01
CA VAL A 562 38.73 -98.46 8.68
C VAL A 562 40.24 -98.54 8.81
N LEU A 563 40.73 -99.29 9.80
CA LEU A 563 42.10 -99.76 9.88
C LEU A 563 42.25 -101.00 8.99
N SER A 564 42.97 -100.89 7.89
CA SER A 564 43.13 -101.98 6.92
C SER A 564 44.52 -102.04 6.29
N GLY A 565 44.82 -103.13 5.59
CA GLY A 565 46.09 -103.36 4.92
C GLY A 565 46.60 -104.77 5.13
N THR A 566 47.91 -104.97 4.99
CA THR A 566 48.58 -106.26 5.11
C THR A 566 49.78 -106.12 6.05
N PRO A 567 49.72 -106.61 7.31
CA PRO A 567 50.83 -106.44 8.24
C PRO A 567 52.12 -107.08 7.71
N THR A 568 53.26 -106.40 7.82
CA THR A 568 54.57 -106.88 7.35
C THR A 568 55.53 -107.27 8.47
N THR A 569 55.16 -107.02 9.73
CA THR A 569 55.99 -107.33 10.92
C THR A 569 55.11 -107.94 12.01
N ALA A 570 55.53 -109.08 12.56
CA ALA A 570 54.88 -109.71 13.71
C ALA A 570 55.28 -109.00 15.02
N GLY A 571 54.34 -108.88 15.96
CA GLY A 571 54.53 -108.13 17.21
C GLY A 571 53.21 -107.74 17.84
N THR A 572 53.24 -107.08 19.00
CA THR A 572 52.06 -106.42 19.59
C THR A 572 52.26 -104.92 19.59
N PHE A 573 51.33 -104.20 18.96
CA PHE A 573 51.42 -102.77 18.72
C PHE A 573 50.32 -102.06 19.50
N THR A 574 50.70 -101.01 20.23
CA THR A 574 49.77 -100.17 20.99
C THR A 574 49.78 -98.75 20.44
N PHE A 575 48.60 -98.24 20.11
CA PHE A 575 48.38 -96.89 19.58
C PHE A 575 47.06 -96.33 20.14
N SER A 576 46.72 -95.08 19.82
CA SER A 576 45.37 -94.57 20.03
C SER A 576 44.76 -94.08 18.73
N VAL A 577 43.46 -94.25 18.58
CA VAL A 577 42.67 -93.66 17.49
C VAL A 577 41.86 -92.49 18.04
N ALA A 578 41.76 -91.42 17.27
CA ALA A 578 41.01 -90.23 17.57
C ALA A 578 39.81 -90.11 16.63
N ALA A 579 38.62 -89.89 17.19
CA ALA A 579 37.45 -89.44 16.46
C ALA A 579 37.28 -87.94 16.69
N ILE A 580 37.20 -87.15 15.62
CA ILE A 580 37.36 -85.69 15.63
C ILE A 580 36.21 -85.04 14.87
N ASN A 581 35.56 -84.02 15.45
CA ASN A 581 34.67 -83.13 14.69
C ASN A 581 34.94 -81.65 15.06
N THR A 582 34.11 -80.74 14.56
CA THR A 582 34.26 -79.29 14.80
C THR A 582 33.91 -78.84 16.23
N VAL A 583 33.46 -79.74 17.10
CA VAL A 583 33.14 -79.47 18.51
C VAL A 583 34.30 -79.87 19.41
N ASN A 584 34.80 -81.10 19.26
CA ASN A 584 35.96 -81.61 20.00
C ASN A 584 36.49 -82.91 19.34
N TYR A 585 37.46 -83.55 19.99
CA TYR A 585 37.87 -84.93 19.72
C TYR A 585 37.71 -85.82 20.95
N THR A 586 37.76 -87.13 20.74
CA THR A 586 37.91 -88.16 21.77
C THR A 586 38.89 -89.23 21.30
N THR A 587 39.52 -89.96 22.22
CA THR A 587 40.50 -91.00 21.89
C THR A 587 40.18 -92.34 22.54
N GLN A 588 40.46 -93.43 21.82
CA GLN A 588 40.41 -94.80 22.32
C GLN A 588 41.82 -95.41 22.21
N ALA A 589 42.33 -95.98 23.30
CA ALA A 589 43.57 -96.76 23.28
C ALA A 589 43.30 -98.15 22.67
N VAL A 590 44.20 -98.59 21.79
CA VAL A 590 44.04 -99.77 20.95
C VAL A 590 45.30 -100.62 20.99
N THR A 591 45.11 -101.94 21.09
CA THR A 591 46.18 -102.95 21.00
C THR A 591 45.86 -103.90 19.85
N VAL A 592 46.82 -104.11 18.94
CA VAL A 592 46.72 -105.09 17.85
C VAL A 592 47.94 -106.02 17.92
N SER A 593 47.69 -107.32 18.08
CA SER A 593 48.73 -108.35 17.98
C SER A 593 48.76 -108.95 16.58
N VAL A 594 49.95 -109.11 16.01
CA VAL A 594 50.21 -109.65 14.66
C VAL A 594 51.11 -110.87 14.77
N THR A 595 50.68 -112.02 14.25
CA THR A 595 51.45 -113.28 14.20
C THR A 595 52.10 -113.52 12.84
N ALA A 596 53.21 -114.23 12.76
CA ALA A 596 53.94 -114.46 11.50
C ALA A 596 53.22 -115.43 10.53
N ALA A 597 53.52 -115.34 9.22
CA ALA A 597 52.91 -116.16 8.17
C ALA A 597 53.90 -116.66 7.11
N PRO A 598 53.52 -117.66 6.28
CA PRO A 598 54.30 -118.12 5.12
C PRO A 598 54.36 -117.08 3.97
N ALA A 599 55.28 -117.30 3.02
CA ALA A 599 55.60 -116.40 1.90
C ALA A 599 55.69 -117.17 0.56
N PRO A 600 56.05 -116.60 -0.62
CA PRO A 600 56.04 -115.20 -1.12
C PRO A 600 55.48 -115.02 -2.57
N ALA A 601 55.37 -113.79 -3.12
CA ALA A 601 55.64 -113.39 -4.54
C ALA A 601 55.29 -111.89 -4.86
N PRO A 602 55.98 -111.13 -5.77
CA PRO A 602 55.76 -109.66 -5.91
C PRO A 602 55.65 -109.01 -7.34
N ALA A 603 55.05 -107.80 -7.38
CA ALA A 603 55.23 -106.65 -8.33
C ALA A 603 54.73 -106.77 -9.82
N PRO A 604 54.66 -105.68 -10.65
CA PRO A 604 54.87 -104.22 -10.46
C PRO A 604 53.74 -103.28 -11.05
N ALA A 605 53.97 -101.95 -11.17
CA ALA A 605 53.09 -100.94 -11.82
C ALA A 605 53.85 -99.69 -12.37
N PRO A 606 53.32 -98.89 -13.33
CA PRO A 606 53.68 -97.43 -13.43
C PRO A 606 52.71 -96.38 -14.09
N ALA A 607 52.81 -95.13 -13.63
CA ALA A 607 52.86 -93.80 -14.32
C ALA A 607 51.68 -93.11 -15.12
N PRO A 608 51.46 -91.76 -14.94
CA PRO A 608 50.58 -90.86 -15.75
C PRO A 608 51.29 -89.60 -16.39
N ALA A 609 50.55 -88.70 -17.09
CA ALA A 609 51.09 -87.52 -17.85
C ALA A 609 50.08 -86.28 -17.95
N PRO A 610 50.40 -85.09 -18.55
CA PRO A 610 50.00 -83.74 -18.03
C PRO A 610 49.24 -82.75 -18.98
N ALA A 611 49.40 -81.40 -18.83
CA ALA A 611 48.49 -80.31 -19.31
C ALA A 611 49.09 -79.15 -20.21
N PRO A 612 48.82 -77.80 -20.10
CA PRO A 612 48.19 -76.97 -21.18
C PRO A 612 48.94 -75.68 -21.66
N ALA A 613 48.29 -74.75 -22.42
CA ALA A 613 48.90 -73.52 -23.04
C ALA A 613 47.96 -72.25 -23.15
N PRO A 614 48.46 -70.99 -23.44
CA PRO A 614 47.75 -69.70 -23.11
C PRO A 614 47.82 -68.49 -24.13
N ALA A 615 47.36 -67.27 -23.69
CA ALA A 615 47.61 -65.86 -24.18
C ALA A 615 46.69 -65.27 -25.32
N PRO A 616 46.61 -63.93 -25.62
CA PRO A 616 47.41 -62.73 -25.19
C PRO A 616 46.62 -61.44 -24.72
N VAL A 617 47.06 -60.19 -25.06
CA VAL A 617 46.91 -58.90 -24.27
C VAL A 617 46.68 -57.57 -25.08
N SER A 618 46.37 -56.43 -24.41
CA SER A 618 46.66 -55.00 -24.87
C SER A 618 46.47 -53.87 -23.79
N THR A 619 46.96 -52.65 -24.09
CA THR A 619 47.14 -51.37 -23.31
C THR A 619 45.89 -50.45 -23.14
N SER A 620 45.79 -49.32 -22.38
CA SER A 620 46.49 -48.57 -21.27
C SER A 620 45.55 -47.40 -20.78
N THR A 621 45.78 -46.29 -20.02
CA THR A 621 46.86 -45.51 -19.32
C THR A 621 46.19 -44.51 -18.29
N PRO A 622 46.87 -43.80 -17.32
CA PRO A 622 46.19 -43.27 -16.11
C PRO A 622 46.36 -41.75 -15.67
N THR A 623 45.68 -41.41 -14.54
CA THR A 623 45.93 -40.34 -13.51
C THR A 623 45.48 -38.87 -13.69
N SER A 624 45.19 -38.20 -12.55
CA SER A 624 44.72 -36.80 -12.41
C SER A 624 44.93 -36.21 -10.99
N THR A 625 45.29 -34.92 -10.85
CA THR A 625 45.25 -34.12 -9.59
C THR A 625 45.22 -32.58 -9.88
N PRO A 626 44.78 -31.71 -8.95
CA PRO A 626 44.44 -30.29 -9.23
C PRO A 626 45.36 -29.21 -8.61
N THR A 627 45.19 -27.95 -9.06
CA THR A 627 45.81 -26.71 -8.52
C THR A 627 44.85 -25.50 -8.68
N PRO A 628 45.08 -24.32 -8.04
CA PRO A 628 43.98 -23.54 -7.43
C PRO A 628 43.46 -22.32 -8.20
N THR A 629 42.32 -21.79 -7.74
CA THR A 629 41.60 -20.62 -8.29
C THR A 629 42.21 -19.28 -7.82
N PRO A 630 42.36 -18.26 -8.70
CA PRO A 630 42.84 -16.93 -8.32
C PRO A 630 41.74 -16.02 -7.78
N THR A 631 42.10 -15.15 -6.82
CA THR A 631 41.23 -14.09 -6.27
C THR A 631 41.02 -12.96 -7.30
N PRO A 632 39.78 -12.53 -7.60
CA PRO A 632 39.53 -11.42 -8.52
C PRO A 632 39.81 -10.06 -7.86
N THR A 633 40.48 -9.17 -8.59
CA THR A 633 40.67 -7.76 -8.21
C THR A 633 39.48 -6.90 -8.63
N VAL A 634 39.07 -5.95 -7.78
CA VAL A 634 37.93 -5.07 -8.05
C VAL A 634 38.33 -3.99 -9.08
N PRO A 635 37.56 -3.80 -10.18
CA PRO A 635 37.82 -2.74 -11.16
C PRO A 635 37.50 -1.33 -10.64
N ALA A 636 37.88 -0.30 -11.41
CA ALA A 636 37.38 1.06 -11.21
C ALA A 636 35.85 1.15 -11.30
N SER A 637 35.28 2.23 -10.75
CA SER A 637 33.82 2.44 -10.56
C SER A 637 32.98 2.00 -11.78
N PRO A 638 31.92 1.20 -11.60
CA PRO A 638 31.15 0.64 -12.71
C PRO A 638 30.17 1.62 -13.35
N VAL A 639 29.96 2.79 -12.73
CA VAL A 639 29.05 3.85 -13.21
C VAL A 639 29.71 4.65 -14.32
N ALA A 640 29.15 4.59 -15.53
CA ALA A 640 29.56 5.43 -16.65
C ALA A 640 28.98 6.86 -16.51
N ALA A 641 29.81 7.87 -16.76
CA ALA A 641 29.33 9.25 -16.89
C ALA A 641 28.75 9.44 -18.31
N PRO A 642 27.49 9.90 -18.46
CA PRO A 642 26.95 10.24 -19.76
C PRO A 642 27.69 11.44 -20.37
N ALA A 643 27.75 11.47 -21.71
CA ALA A 643 28.33 12.57 -22.47
C ALA A 643 27.56 13.89 -22.28
N ALA A 644 28.12 15.00 -22.76
CA ALA A 644 27.40 16.27 -22.82
C ALA A 644 26.20 16.20 -23.80
N GLY A 645 25.29 17.17 -23.70
CA GLY A 645 24.07 17.27 -24.50
C GLY A 645 22.86 16.53 -23.91
N LEU A 646 21.80 16.42 -24.71
CA LEU A 646 20.53 15.80 -24.32
C LEU A 646 20.49 14.31 -24.67
N HIS A 647 20.03 13.47 -23.72
CA HIS A 647 19.82 12.04 -23.92
C HIS A 647 18.40 11.63 -23.50
N ARG A 648 17.70 10.81 -24.28
CA ARG A 648 16.46 10.14 -23.87
C ARG A 648 16.76 8.68 -23.53
N TRP A 649 16.53 8.30 -22.28
CA TRP A 649 16.60 6.91 -21.80
C TRP A 649 15.18 6.43 -21.53
N GLY A 650 14.54 5.89 -22.56
CA GLY A 650 13.15 5.41 -22.50
C GLY A 650 12.93 4.25 -23.46
N GLY A 651 12.09 3.29 -23.06
CA GLY A 651 11.74 2.12 -23.85
C GLY A 651 10.28 2.13 -24.33
N GLN A 652 9.82 1.05 -24.97
CA GLN A 652 8.41 0.90 -25.35
C GLN A 652 7.48 0.98 -24.12
N ASP A 653 7.96 0.46 -22.99
CA ASP A 653 7.34 0.54 -21.68
C ASP A 653 8.38 0.86 -20.59
N ARG A 654 7.90 0.97 -19.34
CA ARG A 654 8.66 1.30 -18.12
C ARG A 654 9.76 0.29 -17.75
N THR A 655 9.57 -1.00 -18.05
CA THR A 655 10.60 -2.04 -17.82
C THR A 655 11.73 -1.86 -18.82
N ALA A 656 11.40 -1.56 -20.08
CA ALA A 656 12.35 -1.21 -21.11
C ALA A 656 13.09 0.10 -20.82
N THR A 657 12.42 1.14 -20.29
CA THR A 657 13.08 2.35 -19.74
C THR A 657 14.13 1.99 -18.70
N ALA A 658 13.80 1.11 -17.74
CA ALA A 658 14.74 0.68 -16.70
C ALA A 658 15.96 -0.05 -17.27
N THR A 659 15.77 -0.96 -18.24
CA THR A 659 16.90 -1.67 -18.89
C THR A 659 17.74 -0.76 -19.79
N THR A 660 17.14 0.23 -20.47
CA THR A 660 17.87 1.25 -21.24
C THR A 660 18.73 2.11 -20.32
N ALA A 661 18.16 2.59 -19.21
CA ALA A 661 18.90 3.38 -18.22
C ALA A 661 20.04 2.58 -17.57
N SER A 662 19.81 1.31 -17.23
CA SER A 662 20.83 0.40 -16.71
C SER A 662 21.93 0.12 -17.76
N THR A 663 21.58 -0.02 -19.04
CA THR A 663 22.56 -0.22 -20.13
C THR A 663 23.45 0.99 -20.33
N ALA A 664 22.88 2.20 -20.29
CA ALA A 664 23.64 3.44 -20.43
C ALA A 664 24.54 3.73 -19.22
N LEU A 665 24.06 3.43 -18.00
CA LEU A 665 24.76 3.73 -16.75
C LEU A 665 25.79 2.65 -16.36
N PHE A 666 25.56 1.39 -16.73
CA PHE A 666 26.43 0.24 -16.46
C PHE A 666 26.77 -0.52 -17.76
N PRO A 667 27.52 0.08 -18.70
CA PRO A 667 27.76 -0.51 -20.02
C PRO A 667 28.68 -1.75 -19.98
N LYS A 668 29.56 -1.85 -18.98
CA LYS A 668 30.46 -3.00 -18.80
C LYS A 668 29.68 -4.21 -18.25
N ALA A 669 29.84 -5.37 -18.87
CA ALA A 669 29.26 -6.63 -18.36
C ALA A 669 29.93 -7.09 -17.04
N ALA A 670 29.18 -7.83 -16.21
CA ALA A 670 29.61 -8.34 -14.90
C ALA A 670 30.30 -7.28 -14.01
N SER A 671 29.76 -6.06 -13.99
CA SER A 671 30.37 -4.88 -13.37
C SER A 671 29.76 -4.47 -12.04
N VAL A 672 28.53 -4.90 -11.72
CA VAL A 672 27.88 -4.62 -10.44
C VAL A 672 27.82 -5.87 -9.56
N THR A 673 28.00 -5.67 -8.25
CA THR A 673 27.87 -6.73 -7.23
C THR A 673 26.43 -6.98 -6.80
N SER A 674 25.53 -6.05 -7.11
CA SER A 674 24.10 -6.21 -6.82
C SER A 674 23.20 -5.42 -7.76
N VAL A 675 21.93 -5.84 -7.86
CA VAL A 675 20.85 -5.17 -8.60
C VAL A 675 19.68 -4.95 -7.65
N VAL A 676 19.03 -3.79 -7.72
CA VAL A 676 17.75 -3.55 -7.03
C VAL A 676 16.61 -3.81 -8.01
N LEU A 677 15.68 -4.68 -7.65
CA LEU A 677 14.54 -5.05 -8.47
C LEU A 677 13.24 -4.74 -7.75
N THR A 678 12.29 -4.15 -8.48
CA THR A 678 10.95 -3.89 -7.96
C THR A 678 9.89 -3.99 -9.07
N THR A 679 8.64 -3.76 -8.69
CA THR A 679 7.45 -3.97 -9.51
C THR A 679 7.13 -2.76 -10.39
N SER A 680 6.79 -3.04 -11.64
CA SER A 680 6.44 -2.05 -12.65
C SER A 680 5.07 -1.39 -12.40
N THR A 681 4.24 -1.94 -11.51
CA THR A 681 2.87 -1.48 -11.24
C THR A 681 2.55 -1.18 -9.77
N ARG A 682 3.21 -1.82 -8.80
CA ARG A 682 2.93 -1.66 -7.34
C ARG A 682 4.10 -1.02 -6.56
N TYR A 683 4.81 -0.06 -7.18
CA TYR A 683 6.09 0.54 -6.75
C TYR A 683 6.05 1.47 -5.51
N ALA A 684 4.99 1.46 -4.69
CA ALA A 684 4.90 2.31 -3.49
C ALA A 684 6.06 2.02 -2.51
N ASP A 685 6.28 0.72 -2.27
CA ASP A 685 7.36 0.12 -1.49
C ASP A 685 8.77 0.53 -1.95
N ALA A 686 8.90 1.05 -3.19
CA ALA A 686 10.16 1.22 -3.89
C ALA A 686 10.65 2.68 -4.00
N LEU A 687 9.92 3.67 -3.48
CA LEU A 687 10.35 5.08 -3.46
C LEU A 687 11.71 5.23 -2.74
N ALA A 688 11.87 4.54 -1.61
CA ALA A 688 13.15 4.42 -0.90
C ALA A 688 14.17 3.53 -1.64
N GLY A 689 13.72 2.66 -2.55
CA GLY A 689 14.56 1.75 -3.33
C GLY A 689 15.58 2.45 -4.24
N ALA A 690 15.26 3.63 -4.76
CA ALA A 690 16.22 4.46 -5.50
C ALA A 690 17.41 4.91 -4.62
N ARG A 691 17.18 5.09 -3.31
CA ARG A 691 18.25 5.39 -2.34
C ARG A 691 19.08 4.15 -1.99
N LEU A 692 18.50 2.94 -2.01
CA LEU A 692 19.26 1.69 -1.92
C LEU A 692 20.14 1.47 -3.14
N ALA A 693 19.60 1.65 -4.35
CA ALA A 693 20.35 1.46 -5.59
C ALA A 693 21.61 2.35 -5.63
N SER A 694 21.52 3.60 -5.16
CA SER A 694 22.69 4.47 -4.98
C SER A 694 23.60 4.11 -3.81
N ALA A 695 23.09 3.50 -2.74
CA ALA A 695 23.93 3.00 -1.64
C ALA A 695 24.77 1.78 -2.06
N THR A 696 24.27 0.94 -2.97
CA THR A 696 24.93 -0.31 -3.41
C THR A 696 25.60 -0.21 -4.78
N THR A 697 25.63 0.99 -5.39
CA THR A 697 26.15 1.23 -6.76
C THR A 697 25.48 0.33 -7.81
N SER A 698 24.16 0.14 -7.67
CA SER A 698 23.31 -0.72 -8.48
C SER A 698 22.38 0.08 -9.42
N PRO A 699 21.88 -0.54 -10.51
CA PRO A 699 20.67 -0.07 -11.16
C PRO A 699 19.42 -0.48 -10.37
N LEU A 700 18.35 0.29 -10.58
CA LEU A 700 16.98 -0.07 -10.20
C LEU A 700 16.25 -0.55 -11.45
N LEU A 701 15.85 -1.82 -11.45
CA LEU A 701 15.09 -2.44 -12.53
C LEU A 701 13.62 -2.63 -12.13
N LEU A 702 12.73 -2.56 -13.13
CA LEU A 702 11.28 -2.76 -12.99
C LEU A 702 10.86 -4.03 -13.72
N THR A 703 10.10 -4.91 -13.07
CA THR A 703 9.48 -6.11 -13.68
C THR A 703 8.01 -6.20 -13.31
N SER A 704 7.22 -6.94 -14.09
CA SER A 704 5.83 -7.26 -13.79
C SER A 704 5.70 -8.04 -12.46
N PRO A 705 4.60 -7.88 -11.69
CA PRO A 705 4.50 -8.48 -10.35
C PRO A 705 4.63 -10.01 -10.36
N ASP A 706 4.03 -10.65 -11.36
CA ASP A 706 3.82 -12.10 -11.38
C ASP A 706 4.79 -12.85 -12.32
N THR A 707 5.43 -12.12 -13.24
CA THR A 707 6.31 -12.65 -14.30
C THR A 707 7.60 -11.84 -14.40
N LEU A 708 8.74 -12.51 -14.51
CA LEU A 708 10.03 -11.86 -14.75
C LEU A 708 10.15 -11.46 -16.23
N ASP A 709 10.19 -10.16 -16.52
CA ASP A 709 10.24 -9.66 -17.89
C ASP A 709 11.55 -10.05 -18.60
N ALA A 710 11.45 -10.53 -19.84
CA ALA A 710 12.58 -11.15 -20.55
C ALA A 710 13.76 -10.19 -20.77
N GLY A 711 13.49 -8.90 -21.01
CA GLY A 711 14.52 -7.86 -21.10
C GLY A 711 15.25 -7.63 -19.77
N VAL A 712 14.52 -7.68 -18.65
CA VAL A 712 15.08 -7.56 -17.29
C VAL A 712 15.92 -8.78 -16.94
N ALA A 713 15.45 -9.98 -17.27
CA ALA A 713 16.20 -11.23 -17.13
C ALA A 713 17.48 -11.28 -18.00
N GLY A 714 17.47 -10.62 -19.16
CA GLY A 714 18.66 -10.44 -20.00
C GLY A 714 19.64 -9.43 -19.38
N GLU A 715 19.14 -8.28 -18.95
CA GLU A 715 19.95 -7.21 -18.37
C GLU A 715 20.62 -7.62 -17.06
N ILE A 716 19.91 -8.31 -16.15
CA ILE A 716 20.50 -8.87 -14.92
C ILE A 716 21.69 -9.78 -15.25
N ARG A 717 21.54 -10.71 -16.20
CA ARG A 717 22.64 -11.60 -16.63
C ARG A 717 23.80 -10.85 -17.29
N ARG A 718 23.56 -9.69 -17.91
CA ARG A 718 24.60 -8.85 -18.50
C ARG A 718 25.43 -8.15 -17.42
N ILE A 719 24.78 -7.55 -16.42
CA ILE A 719 25.44 -6.65 -15.46
C ILE A 719 25.95 -7.32 -14.19
N LEU A 720 25.25 -8.33 -13.68
CA LEU A 720 25.46 -8.85 -12.33
C LEU A 720 26.61 -9.86 -12.32
N ALA A 721 27.66 -9.54 -11.57
CA ALA A 721 28.82 -10.41 -11.39
C ALA A 721 28.44 -11.74 -10.71
N THR A 722 29.19 -12.79 -11.00
CA THR A 722 29.09 -14.10 -10.33
C THR A 722 29.18 -13.95 -8.81
N GLY A 723 28.24 -14.52 -8.06
CA GLY A 723 28.12 -14.31 -6.60
C GLY A 723 27.27 -13.09 -6.20
N GLY A 724 26.81 -12.28 -7.15
CA GLY A 724 26.09 -11.04 -6.90
C GLY A 724 24.68 -11.21 -6.33
N THR A 725 24.16 -10.15 -5.70
CA THR A 725 22.86 -10.14 -4.98
C THR A 725 21.77 -9.40 -5.75
N ILE A 726 20.58 -9.99 -5.87
CA ILE A 726 19.38 -9.37 -6.41
C ILE A 726 18.49 -8.98 -5.24
N TYR A 727 18.42 -7.69 -4.93
CA TYR A 727 17.57 -7.13 -3.88
C TYR A 727 16.14 -6.94 -4.42
N VAL A 728 15.24 -7.85 -4.04
CA VAL A 728 13.81 -7.79 -4.41
C VAL A 728 13.07 -6.94 -3.38
N LEU A 729 12.50 -5.80 -3.81
CA LEU A 729 11.78 -4.89 -2.91
C LEU A 729 10.28 -5.20 -2.84
N GLY A 730 9.74 -5.17 -1.62
CA GLY A 730 8.31 -5.34 -1.34
C GLY A 730 7.88 -6.78 -1.07
N GLY A 731 6.66 -6.93 -0.57
CA GLY A 731 6.06 -8.21 -0.17
C GLY A 731 5.86 -9.20 -1.34
N GLN A 732 5.36 -10.41 -1.03
CA GLN A 732 5.03 -11.40 -2.06
C GLN A 732 3.94 -10.87 -3.02
N ASP A 733 3.09 -9.93 -2.57
CA ASP A 733 2.08 -9.25 -3.38
C ASP A 733 2.64 -8.10 -4.24
N ALA A 734 3.88 -7.65 -4.00
CA ALA A 734 4.56 -6.67 -4.84
C ALA A 734 5.34 -7.37 -5.96
N ILE A 735 6.10 -8.42 -5.62
CA ILE A 735 6.83 -9.31 -6.52
C ILE A 735 6.58 -10.74 -6.07
N SER A 736 6.02 -11.58 -6.94
CA SER A 736 5.54 -12.93 -6.59
C SER A 736 6.67 -13.93 -6.24
N PRO A 737 6.35 -15.05 -5.58
CA PRO A 737 7.29 -16.16 -5.43
C PRO A 737 7.76 -16.75 -6.76
N ALA A 738 6.94 -16.67 -7.82
CA ALA A 738 7.30 -17.16 -9.15
C ALA A 738 8.40 -16.31 -9.78
N VAL A 739 8.33 -14.98 -9.66
CA VAL A 739 9.41 -14.08 -10.07
C VAL A 739 10.68 -14.36 -9.27
N ALA A 740 10.58 -14.54 -7.94
CA ALA A 740 11.74 -14.89 -7.11
C ALA A 740 12.41 -16.21 -7.53
N ALA A 741 11.61 -17.23 -7.89
CA ALA A 741 12.12 -18.49 -8.45
C ALA A 741 12.78 -18.28 -9.83
N SER A 742 12.16 -17.49 -10.72
CA SER A 742 12.74 -17.15 -12.03
C SER A 742 14.08 -16.40 -11.91
N LEU A 743 14.23 -15.51 -10.91
CA LEU A 743 15.48 -14.82 -10.61
C LEU A 743 16.56 -15.81 -10.15
N GLN A 744 16.21 -16.76 -9.28
CA GLN A 744 17.14 -17.78 -8.81
C GLN A 744 17.57 -18.76 -9.92
N GLN A 745 16.73 -18.93 -10.95
CA GLN A 745 17.04 -19.68 -12.18
C GLN A 745 17.90 -18.91 -13.19
N LEU A 746 18.14 -17.59 -13.02
CA LEU A 746 19.02 -16.84 -13.93
C LEU A 746 20.48 -17.32 -13.84
N SER A 747 20.93 -17.65 -12.63
CA SER A 747 22.20 -18.30 -12.32
C SER A 747 22.15 -18.90 -10.92
N ALA A 748 22.66 -20.13 -10.76
CA ALA A 748 22.85 -20.77 -9.45
C ALA A 748 23.87 -20.05 -8.54
N THR A 749 24.59 -19.04 -9.06
CA THR A 749 25.55 -18.22 -8.31
C THR A 749 24.98 -16.86 -7.85
N TYR A 750 23.73 -16.52 -8.19
CA TYR A 750 23.11 -15.28 -7.71
C TYR A 750 22.37 -15.50 -6.39
N THR A 751 22.44 -14.52 -5.49
CA THR A 751 21.69 -14.52 -4.23
C THR A 751 20.43 -13.67 -4.38
N VAL A 752 19.23 -14.27 -4.28
CA VAL A 752 17.98 -13.50 -4.29
C VAL A 752 17.60 -13.11 -2.86
N ALA A 753 17.71 -11.82 -2.51
CA ALA A 753 17.47 -11.29 -1.18
C ALA A 753 16.23 -10.38 -1.17
N ARG A 754 15.15 -10.78 -0.50
CA ARG A 754 13.93 -9.96 -0.40
C ARG A 754 14.02 -8.97 0.77
N ILE A 755 13.80 -7.69 0.48
CA ILE A 755 13.65 -6.61 1.47
C ILE A 755 12.17 -6.23 1.51
N ALA A 756 11.45 -6.77 2.49
CA ALA A 756 10.02 -6.57 2.68
C ALA A 756 9.67 -6.47 4.17
N GLY A 757 8.90 -5.45 4.53
CA GLY A 757 8.11 -5.41 5.76
C GLY A 757 6.72 -5.99 5.54
N ASP A 758 5.88 -5.92 6.57
CA ASP A 758 4.48 -6.36 6.50
C ASP A 758 3.61 -5.37 5.69
N ASP A 759 4.10 -4.13 5.54
CA ASP A 759 3.58 -3.09 4.66
C ASP A 759 4.71 -2.28 3.98
N ARG A 760 4.34 -1.25 3.21
CA ARG A 760 5.28 -0.34 2.52
C ARG A 760 6.11 0.53 3.47
N TYR A 761 5.58 0.86 4.64
CA TYR A 761 6.20 1.72 5.64
C TYR A 761 7.31 0.94 6.36
N ALA A 762 7.02 -0.28 6.79
CA ALA A 762 7.99 -1.25 7.30
C ALA A 762 8.99 -1.70 6.24
N THR A 763 8.60 -1.78 4.96
CA THR A 763 9.54 -2.00 3.86
C THR A 763 10.53 -0.84 3.72
N ALA A 764 10.07 0.41 3.79
CA ALA A 764 10.94 1.58 3.78
C ALA A 764 11.93 1.60 4.96
N MET A 765 11.52 1.16 6.16
CA MET A 765 12.45 0.98 7.30
C MET A 765 13.54 -0.05 7.01
N LYS A 766 13.18 -1.22 6.46
CA LYS A 766 14.16 -2.28 6.13
C LYS A 766 15.10 -1.85 4.99
N ILE A 767 14.60 -1.04 4.04
CA ILE A 767 15.44 -0.38 3.03
C ILE A 767 16.41 0.62 3.69
N ALA A 768 15.95 1.47 4.62
CA ALA A 768 16.81 2.41 5.33
C ALA A 768 17.90 1.71 6.16
N ALA A 769 17.57 0.58 6.81
CA ALA A 769 18.55 -0.27 7.47
C ALA A 769 19.59 -0.84 6.49
N GLN A 770 19.15 -1.38 5.34
CA GLN A 770 20.08 -1.89 4.33
C GLN A 770 20.98 -0.77 3.76
N VAL A 771 20.43 0.43 3.52
CA VAL A 771 21.21 1.62 3.11
C VAL A 771 22.30 1.92 4.13
N ALA A 772 22.01 1.87 5.44
CA ALA A 772 22.99 2.11 6.49
C ALA A 772 24.10 1.03 6.55
N THR A 773 23.84 -0.21 6.11
CA THR A 773 24.90 -1.23 5.98
C THR A 773 25.83 -1.01 4.79
N ALA A 774 25.31 -0.44 3.69
CA ALA A 774 26.08 -0.20 2.47
C ALA A 774 26.83 1.15 2.49
N VAL A 775 26.22 2.18 3.08
CA VAL A 775 26.80 3.50 3.31
C VAL A 775 26.47 3.93 4.74
N PRO A 776 27.43 3.85 5.69
CA PRO A 776 27.21 4.23 7.09
C PRO A 776 26.71 5.67 7.21
N THR A 777 25.43 5.83 7.57
CA THR A 777 24.79 7.15 7.72
C THR A 777 25.36 7.86 8.95
N THR A 778 25.84 9.09 8.79
CA THR A 778 26.29 9.89 9.93
C THR A 778 25.11 10.25 10.84
N SER A 779 25.37 10.56 12.11
CA SER A 779 24.36 11.07 13.05
C SER A 779 23.77 12.42 12.63
N ALA A 780 24.32 13.09 11.62
CA ALA A 780 23.80 14.33 11.04
C ALA A 780 22.99 14.12 9.74
N ALA A 781 22.94 12.90 9.19
CA ALA A 781 22.24 12.64 7.93
C ALA A 781 20.73 12.88 8.04
N PRO A 782 20.07 13.51 7.05
CA PRO A 782 18.64 13.79 7.10
C PRO A 782 17.76 12.54 6.91
N ILE A 783 16.56 12.57 7.48
CA ILE A 783 15.52 11.56 7.31
C ILE A 783 14.38 12.20 6.53
N TYR A 784 14.28 11.89 5.24
CA TYR A 784 13.21 12.42 4.39
C TYR A 784 11.92 11.63 4.60
N LEU A 785 10.81 12.33 4.82
CA LEU A 785 9.47 11.74 4.86
C LEU A 785 8.73 12.10 3.57
N ALA A 786 8.25 11.11 2.84
CA ALA A 786 7.42 11.29 1.65
C ALA A 786 6.07 10.57 1.80
N SER A 787 5.05 11.02 1.07
CA SER A 787 3.75 10.33 1.10
C SER A 787 3.85 8.93 0.46
N GLY A 788 3.51 7.91 1.26
CA GLY A 788 3.30 6.51 0.87
C GLY A 788 1.90 6.23 0.31
N THR A 789 1.13 7.28 0.00
CA THR A 789 -0.11 7.26 -0.79
C THR A 789 -0.09 8.42 -1.78
N ASN A 790 -0.51 8.20 -3.04
CA ASN A 790 -0.47 9.19 -4.13
C ASN A 790 0.84 10.01 -4.17
N HIS A 791 1.89 9.43 -4.75
CA HIS A 791 3.28 9.64 -4.32
C HIS A 791 4.17 10.67 -5.09
N PRO A 792 3.68 11.60 -5.94
CA PRO A 792 4.55 12.26 -6.91
C PRO A 792 5.60 13.17 -6.26
N ASP A 793 5.26 13.80 -5.14
CA ASP A 793 6.13 14.64 -4.32
C ASP A 793 7.38 13.88 -3.81
N GLY A 794 7.25 12.56 -3.62
CA GLY A 794 8.30 11.66 -3.13
C GLY A 794 9.26 11.15 -4.20
N LEU A 795 9.03 11.40 -5.49
CA LEU A 795 9.83 10.80 -6.57
C LEU A 795 11.24 11.40 -6.64
N ALA A 796 11.34 12.73 -6.58
CA ALA A 796 12.61 13.43 -6.75
C ALA A 796 13.49 13.41 -5.46
N VAL A 797 12.93 13.03 -4.31
CA VAL A 797 13.63 13.13 -3.01
C VAL A 797 14.80 12.16 -2.90
N SER A 798 14.74 10.97 -3.52
CA SER A 798 15.76 9.94 -3.35
C SER A 798 17.13 10.35 -3.90
N ALA A 799 17.17 11.19 -4.94
CA ALA A 799 18.41 11.79 -5.45
C ALA A 799 19.01 12.81 -4.46
N LEU A 800 18.17 13.59 -3.78
CA LEU A 800 18.62 14.52 -2.73
C LEU A 800 19.07 13.75 -1.48
N ALA A 801 18.39 12.66 -1.13
CA ALA A 801 18.79 11.75 -0.06
C ALA A 801 20.16 11.10 -0.34
N ALA A 802 20.44 10.71 -1.59
CA ALA A 802 21.76 10.24 -1.99
C ALA A 802 22.83 11.34 -1.84
N ARG A 803 22.58 12.55 -2.37
CA ARG A 803 23.49 13.71 -2.28
C ARG A 803 23.79 14.17 -0.83
N THR A 804 22.86 13.94 0.09
CA THR A 804 22.99 14.34 1.51
C THR A 804 23.35 13.18 2.45
N GLY A 805 23.53 11.96 1.93
CA GLY A 805 23.73 10.75 2.72
C GLY A 805 22.50 10.26 3.50
N GLY A 806 21.37 10.96 3.42
CA GLY A 806 20.13 10.66 4.13
C GLY A 806 19.38 9.40 3.66
N VAL A 807 18.26 9.11 4.31
CA VAL A 807 17.34 8.01 4.00
C VAL A 807 15.94 8.53 3.68
N VAL A 808 15.10 7.70 3.07
CA VAL A 808 13.70 8.02 2.73
C VAL A 808 12.77 7.05 3.46
N LEU A 809 11.81 7.59 4.21
CA LEU A 809 10.73 6.86 4.88
C LEU A 809 9.37 7.36 4.36
N LEU A 810 8.31 6.62 4.66
CA LEU A 810 6.97 6.85 4.11
C LEU A 810 5.93 7.19 5.19
N THR A 811 5.00 8.08 4.86
CA THR A 811 3.80 8.43 5.65
C THR A 811 2.53 7.90 4.99
N ASP A 812 1.45 7.67 5.74
CA ASP A 812 0.16 7.26 5.17
C ASP A 812 -0.66 8.51 4.85
N GLY A 813 -0.31 9.18 3.75
CA GLY A 813 -0.85 10.50 3.44
C GLY A 813 -0.47 11.52 4.53
N ASP A 814 -1.50 12.07 5.18
CA ASP A 814 -1.43 13.01 6.30
C ASP A 814 -1.24 12.35 7.67
N ARG A 815 -1.07 11.02 7.72
CA ARG A 815 -0.89 10.24 8.95
C ARG A 815 0.51 9.65 9.05
N MET A 816 1.01 9.45 10.26
CA MET A 816 2.29 8.79 10.51
C MET A 816 2.10 7.35 11.03
N PRO A 817 2.44 6.32 10.21
CA PRO A 817 2.39 4.92 10.60
C PRO A 817 3.18 4.63 11.88
N GLN A 818 2.77 3.58 12.60
CA GLN A 818 3.45 3.15 13.83
C GLN A 818 4.94 2.86 13.56
N ALA A 819 5.24 2.07 12.50
CA ALA A 819 6.58 1.85 11.98
C ALA A 819 7.42 3.14 11.83
N THR A 820 6.89 4.14 11.13
CA THR A 820 7.59 5.41 10.88
C THR A 820 7.79 6.20 12.17
N ARG A 821 6.82 6.20 13.10
CA ARG A 821 6.98 6.81 14.44
C ARG A 821 8.04 6.10 15.28
N ASP A 822 8.07 4.77 15.26
CA ASP A 822 9.04 3.99 16.02
C ASP A 822 10.46 4.23 15.51
N TYR A 823 10.67 4.20 14.18
CA TYR A 823 11.96 4.53 13.57
C TYR A 823 12.41 5.95 13.94
N LEU A 824 11.53 6.95 13.84
CA LEU A 824 11.86 8.32 14.19
C LEU A 824 12.15 8.49 15.69
N SER A 825 11.43 7.81 16.58
CA SER A 825 11.71 7.86 18.02
C SER A 825 13.07 7.26 18.39
N ALA A 826 13.51 6.20 17.67
CA ALA A 826 14.80 5.56 17.88
C ALA A 826 15.97 6.35 17.28
N HIS A 827 15.76 7.10 16.18
CA HIS A 827 16.84 7.73 15.41
C HIS A 827 16.86 9.26 15.45
N ASP A 828 15.71 9.94 15.48
CA ASP A 828 15.60 11.41 15.48
C ASP A 828 14.48 11.89 16.44
N PRO A 829 14.55 11.55 17.75
CA PRO A 829 13.49 11.86 18.72
C PRO A 829 13.25 13.37 18.93
N THR A 830 14.16 14.21 18.46
CA THR A 830 14.05 15.69 18.49
C THR A 830 13.49 16.28 17.20
N GLY A 831 13.21 15.47 16.17
CA GLY A 831 12.79 15.93 14.84
C GLY A 831 13.83 16.80 14.12
N ALA A 832 15.06 16.85 14.62
CA ALA A 832 16.08 17.80 14.18
C ALA A 832 16.68 17.46 12.81
N ARG A 833 16.52 16.22 12.33
CA ARG A 833 17.01 15.70 11.04
C ARG A 833 15.88 15.32 10.08
N THR A 834 14.65 15.26 10.58
CA THR A 834 13.45 14.92 9.83
C THR A 834 13.11 16.03 8.83
N VAL A 835 12.89 15.67 7.56
CA VAL A 835 12.57 16.59 6.46
C VAL A 835 11.32 16.09 5.71
N PRO A 836 10.13 16.62 6.03
CA PRO A 836 8.92 16.29 5.28
C PRO A 836 8.96 16.83 3.84
N VAL A 837 8.45 16.06 2.89
CA VAL A 837 8.43 16.40 1.46
C VAL A 837 7.05 16.12 0.88
N GLY A 838 6.45 17.16 0.32
CA GLY A 838 5.03 17.17 -0.07
C GLY A 838 4.10 17.51 1.09
N GLY A 839 2.93 18.07 0.75
CA GLY A 839 1.94 18.53 1.73
C GLY A 839 1.46 17.47 2.72
N PRO A 840 1.12 16.24 2.30
CA PRO A 840 0.65 15.19 3.20
C PRO A 840 1.71 14.78 4.24
N ALA A 841 2.96 14.56 3.82
CA ALA A 841 4.04 14.22 4.75
C ALA A 841 4.34 15.35 5.75
N ALA A 842 4.15 16.61 5.34
CA ALA A 842 4.27 17.77 6.22
C ALA A 842 3.09 17.92 7.21
N ALA A 843 1.90 17.42 6.89
CA ALA A 843 0.81 17.28 7.86
C ALA A 843 1.08 16.14 8.86
N ALA A 844 1.61 15.01 8.39
CA ALA A 844 1.86 13.82 9.20
C ALA A 844 2.79 14.04 10.41
N VAL A 845 3.72 15.00 10.36
CA VAL A 845 4.59 15.30 11.52
C VAL A 845 3.85 15.92 12.71
N ALA A 846 2.60 16.37 12.56
CA ALA A 846 1.75 16.76 13.68
C ALA A 846 1.46 15.59 14.65
N MET A 847 1.71 14.34 14.24
CA MET A 847 1.63 13.14 15.09
C MET A 847 2.92 12.84 15.89
N LEU A 848 3.96 13.67 15.75
CA LEU A 848 5.16 13.61 16.59
C LEU A 848 4.99 14.45 17.87
N PRO A 849 5.80 14.23 18.93
CA PRO A 849 5.86 15.14 20.07
C PRO A 849 6.10 16.59 19.63
N ALA A 850 5.41 17.57 20.23
CA ALA A 850 5.30 18.93 19.69
C ALA A 850 6.64 19.63 19.35
N ALA A 851 7.70 19.37 20.12
CA ALA A 851 9.04 19.88 19.81
C ALA A 851 9.63 19.30 18.52
N ALA A 852 9.48 17.98 18.31
CA ALA A 852 9.91 17.28 17.11
C ALA A 852 9.03 17.61 15.90
N ALA A 853 7.71 17.76 16.09
CA ALA A 853 6.79 18.22 15.07
C ALA A 853 7.19 19.62 14.54
N SER A 854 7.51 20.55 15.45
CA SER A 854 7.98 21.90 15.11
C SER A 854 9.34 21.89 14.40
N ALA A 855 10.30 21.11 14.89
CA ALA A 855 11.62 20.99 14.28
C ALA A 855 11.56 20.40 12.86
N ALA A 856 10.75 19.36 12.64
CA ALA A 856 10.53 18.77 11.32
C ALA A 856 9.75 19.70 10.38
N GLY A 857 8.70 20.36 10.89
CA GLY A 857 7.89 21.32 10.13
C GLY A 857 8.72 22.50 9.61
N ALA A 858 9.65 23.03 10.43
CA ALA A 858 10.57 24.08 10.03
C ALA A 858 11.55 23.69 8.91
N ARG A 859 11.67 22.39 8.57
CA ARG A 859 12.48 21.87 7.47
C ARG A 859 11.69 21.45 6.24
N ALA A 860 10.35 21.45 6.31
CA ALA A 860 9.49 20.87 5.29
C ALA A 860 9.71 21.47 3.89
N ILE A 861 9.59 20.62 2.86
CA ILE A 861 9.73 20.96 1.45
C ILE A 861 8.37 20.71 0.80
N VAL A 862 7.52 21.74 0.81
CA VAL A 862 6.15 21.70 0.29
C VAL A 862 6.04 22.74 -0.81
N GLY A 863 5.83 22.28 -2.04
CA GLY A 863 5.39 23.14 -3.15
C GLY A 863 3.88 23.21 -3.23
N VAL A 864 3.36 24.08 -4.11
CA VAL A 864 1.91 24.12 -4.42
C VAL A 864 1.41 22.85 -5.10
N ASP A 865 2.31 22.13 -5.78
CA ASP A 865 2.07 20.81 -6.35
C ASP A 865 3.37 19.98 -6.42
N ARG A 866 3.32 18.87 -7.16
CA ARG A 866 4.44 17.94 -7.42
C ARG A 866 5.62 18.55 -8.20
N TYR A 867 5.34 19.43 -9.16
CA TYR A 867 6.33 20.06 -10.02
C TYR A 867 7.05 21.16 -9.24
N ASP A 868 6.29 21.92 -8.45
CA ASP A 868 6.82 22.92 -7.54
C ASP A 868 7.61 22.28 -6.38
N THR A 869 7.17 21.14 -5.87
CA THR A 869 7.94 20.35 -4.88
C THR A 869 9.24 19.83 -5.48
N ALA A 870 9.23 19.34 -6.73
CA ALA A 870 10.46 18.96 -7.44
C ALA A 870 11.41 20.15 -7.68
N ARG A 871 10.89 21.35 -8.01
CA ARG A 871 11.66 22.60 -8.07
C ARG A 871 12.32 22.94 -6.73
N LEU A 872 11.59 22.82 -5.62
CA LEU A 872 12.11 23.11 -4.28
C LEU A 872 13.18 22.09 -3.84
N LEU A 873 13.03 20.81 -4.21
CA LEU A 873 14.07 19.79 -4.04
C LEU A 873 15.32 20.12 -4.87
N ALA A 874 15.17 20.51 -6.14
CA ALA A 874 16.27 20.93 -7.00
C ALA A 874 17.01 22.17 -6.47
N ALA A 875 16.29 23.12 -5.85
CA ALA A 875 16.89 24.29 -5.20
C ALA A 875 17.77 23.93 -3.97
N ARG A 876 17.69 22.71 -3.42
CA ARG A 876 18.63 22.23 -2.40
C ARG A 876 20.01 21.85 -2.98
N TYR A 877 20.15 21.77 -4.31
CA TYR A 877 21.42 21.49 -4.97
C TYR A 877 22.24 22.75 -5.27
N THR A 878 21.59 23.91 -5.42
CA THR A 878 22.23 25.22 -5.65
C THR A 878 22.68 25.91 -4.37
N ALA A 879 22.19 25.45 -3.21
CA ALA A 879 22.57 25.99 -1.90
C ALA A 879 24.01 25.61 -1.53
N THR A 880 24.94 26.56 -1.63
CA THR A 880 26.26 26.48 -0.99
C THR A 880 26.10 26.49 0.54
N SER A 881 26.91 25.68 1.23
CA SER A 881 26.77 25.45 2.67
C SER A 881 27.13 26.70 3.49
N GLY A 882 26.14 27.39 4.05
CA GLY A 882 26.33 28.58 4.87
C GLY A 882 25.26 28.75 5.95
N SER A 883 25.72 28.92 7.20
CA SER A 883 24.98 29.34 8.40
C SER A 883 23.75 28.53 8.86
N THR A 884 23.97 27.73 9.91
CA THR A 884 23.21 27.88 11.17
C THR A 884 24.06 27.31 12.31
N GLY A 885 24.09 27.98 13.48
CA GLY A 885 25.16 27.79 14.46
C GLY A 885 24.99 26.60 15.42
N GLY A 886 26.10 25.95 15.76
CA GLY A 886 26.22 24.93 16.81
C GLY A 886 27.66 24.45 16.95
N THR A 887 28.21 24.39 18.16
CA THR A 887 29.64 24.15 18.42
C THR A 887 29.96 22.71 18.83
N SER A 888 30.73 21.97 18.03
CA SER A 888 31.70 20.98 18.54
C SER A 888 32.72 20.53 17.49
N THR A 889 33.91 20.21 17.98
CA THR A 889 35.14 19.81 17.27
C THR A 889 35.06 18.52 16.43
N GLY A 890 35.75 18.53 15.28
CA GLY A 890 36.69 17.46 14.91
C GLY A 890 36.16 16.25 14.14
N GLY A 891 36.26 16.29 12.81
CA GLY A 891 36.12 15.13 11.93
C GLY A 891 36.48 15.45 10.48
N THR A 892 37.34 14.65 9.84
CA THR A 892 37.83 14.93 8.48
C THR A 892 36.81 14.50 7.41
N SER A 893 36.08 15.45 6.83
CA SER A 893 35.15 15.21 5.74
C SER A 893 35.83 15.28 4.36
N THR A 894 36.04 14.12 3.72
CA THR A 894 36.38 14.05 2.29
C THR A 894 35.10 14.12 1.44
N GLY A 895 35.04 15.10 0.53
CA GLY A 895 33.92 15.27 -0.41
C GLY A 895 33.31 16.67 -0.36
N GLY A 896 33.90 17.61 -1.10
CA GLY A 896 33.28 18.91 -1.33
C GLY A 896 32.02 18.79 -2.19
N ALA A 897 31.00 19.61 -1.92
CA ALA A 897 29.73 19.57 -2.64
C ALA A 897 29.91 19.97 -4.11
N GLY A 898 29.95 18.97 -5.00
CA GLY A 898 30.19 19.17 -6.43
C GLY A 898 29.11 20.01 -7.13
N ALA A 899 29.56 20.82 -8.08
CA ALA A 899 28.74 21.57 -9.02
C ALA A 899 27.77 20.64 -9.78
N VAL A 900 26.50 21.05 -9.90
CA VAL A 900 25.54 20.30 -10.71
C VAL A 900 25.80 20.58 -12.18
N SER A 901 26.12 19.51 -12.91
CA SER A 901 26.26 19.52 -14.38
C SER A 901 25.20 18.65 -15.07
N LYS A 902 24.38 17.92 -14.31
CA LYS A 902 23.49 16.86 -14.82
C LYS A 902 22.10 17.01 -14.20
N VAL A 903 21.06 16.97 -15.03
CA VAL A 903 19.65 17.11 -14.60
C VAL A 903 18.79 16.06 -15.28
N GLY A 904 17.94 15.40 -14.50
CA GLY A 904 16.92 14.48 -15.01
C GLY A 904 15.59 15.18 -15.24
N LEU A 905 14.82 14.73 -16.23
CA LEU A 905 13.43 15.09 -16.45
C LEU A 905 12.59 13.82 -16.64
N ALA A 906 11.49 13.71 -15.90
CA ALA A 906 10.53 12.62 -16.04
C ALA A 906 9.10 13.15 -15.90
N THR A 907 8.12 12.37 -16.35
CA THR A 907 6.72 12.81 -16.24
C THR A 907 6.18 12.67 -14.82
N GLY A 908 5.58 13.75 -14.33
CA GLY A 908 4.79 13.78 -13.10
C GLY A 908 3.33 13.35 -13.30
N THR A 909 2.97 12.75 -14.45
CA THR A 909 1.64 12.16 -14.73
C THR A 909 1.62 10.61 -14.73
N ASN A 910 2.76 9.94 -14.97
CA ASN A 910 2.91 8.48 -14.88
C ASN A 910 4.35 8.10 -14.50
N TRP A 911 4.56 7.86 -13.20
CA TRP A 911 5.85 8.04 -12.53
C TRP A 911 6.82 6.83 -12.36
N PRO A 912 6.61 5.60 -12.88
CA PRO A 912 7.66 4.56 -12.86
C PRO A 912 8.97 4.99 -13.53
N ASP A 913 8.89 5.70 -14.65
CA ASP A 913 10.08 6.25 -15.34
C ASP A 913 10.78 7.32 -14.47
N ALA A 914 10.02 8.05 -13.64
CA ALA A 914 10.58 8.99 -12.67
C ALA A 914 11.28 8.28 -11.51
N LEU A 915 10.84 7.09 -11.08
CA LEU A 915 11.55 6.29 -10.07
C LEU A 915 12.89 5.76 -10.61
N VAL A 916 12.92 5.30 -11.87
CA VAL A 916 14.17 4.96 -12.57
C VAL A 916 15.08 6.19 -12.67
N GLY A 917 14.53 7.33 -13.09
CA GLY A 917 15.25 8.60 -13.16
C GLY A 917 15.82 9.04 -11.81
N ALA A 918 15.08 8.84 -10.71
CA ALA A 918 15.55 9.15 -9.36
C ALA A 918 16.75 8.27 -8.97
N ALA A 919 16.71 6.98 -9.28
CA ALA A 919 17.84 6.07 -9.05
C ALA A 919 19.09 6.46 -9.86
N VAL A 920 18.92 6.80 -11.15
CA VAL A 920 20.01 7.26 -12.03
C VAL A 920 20.62 8.58 -11.52
N LEU A 921 19.79 9.58 -11.21
CA LEU A 921 20.26 10.89 -10.75
C LEU A 921 20.86 10.82 -9.33
N SER A 922 20.47 9.81 -8.53
CA SER A 922 21.15 9.48 -7.26
C SER A 922 22.60 9.03 -7.48
N GLN A 923 22.90 8.25 -8.54
CA GLN A 923 24.27 7.87 -8.90
C GLN A 923 25.06 9.04 -9.52
N LEU A 924 24.38 9.91 -10.29
CA LEU A 924 25.02 11.00 -11.04
C LEU A 924 25.11 12.34 -10.27
N GLY A 925 24.61 12.41 -9.03
CA GLY A 925 24.73 13.56 -8.12
C GLY A 925 23.89 14.79 -8.48
N GLY A 926 22.95 14.66 -9.42
CA GLY A 926 22.07 15.73 -9.92
C GLY A 926 20.62 15.63 -9.43
N PRO A 927 19.79 16.66 -9.66
CA PRO A 927 18.35 16.63 -9.35
C PRO A 927 17.54 15.93 -10.45
N LEU A 928 16.41 15.35 -10.05
CA LEU A 928 15.31 14.97 -10.94
C LEU A 928 14.23 16.06 -10.91
N LEU A 929 13.81 16.52 -12.09
CA LEU A 929 12.65 17.39 -12.28
C LEU A 929 11.46 16.59 -12.78
N LEU A 930 10.25 17.04 -12.41
CA LEU A 930 8.99 16.50 -12.87
C LEU A 930 8.29 17.53 -13.76
N THR A 931 7.51 17.06 -14.74
CA THR A 931 6.74 17.91 -15.65
C THR A 931 5.51 17.16 -16.20
N PRO A 932 4.46 17.84 -16.70
CA PRO A 932 3.49 17.24 -17.62
C PRO A 932 4.18 16.64 -18.85
N GLY A 933 3.56 15.66 -19.50
CA GLY A 933 4.16 15.00 -20.67
C GLY A 933 4.22 15.89 -21.92
N ASP A 934 3.20 16.72 -22.11
CA ASP A 934 2.93 17.51 -23.32
C ASP A 934 3.72 18.83 -23.39
N HIS A 935 4.07 19.43 -22.25
CA HIS A 935 4.85 20.66 -22.15
C HIS A 935 5.85 20.65 -20.99
N LEU A 936 6.87 21.52 -21.04
CA LEU A 936 7.78 21.75 -19.91
C LEU A 936 7.14 22.72 -18.92
N ASP A 937 6.91 22.28 -17.69
CA ASP A 937 6.27 23.08 -16.65
C ASP A 937 7.08 24.34 -16.25
N THR A 938 6.35 25.33 -15.74
CA THR A 938 6.86 26.61 -15.22
C THR A 938 7.81 26.45 -14.02
N ALA A 939 7.54 25.53 -13.08
CA ALA A 939 8.41 25.26 -11.95
C ALA A 939 9.65 24.46 -12.36
N ALA A 940 9.51 23.49 -13.27
CA ALA A 940 10.65 22.81 -13.90
C ALA A 940 11.56 23.80 -14.67
N THR A 941 10.94 24.70 -15.44
CA THR A 941 11.60 25.82 -16.14
C THR A 941 12.34 26.75 -15.17
N ALA A 942 11.73 27.08 -14.02
CA ALA A 942 12.37 27.89 -12.98
C ALA A 942 13.53 27.15 -12.30
N ALA A 943 13.41 25.85 -12.05
CA ALA A 943 14.49 25.03 -11.51
C ALA A 943 15.72 25.04 -12.43
N LEU A 944 15.51 24.84 -13.73
CA LEU A 944 16.58 24.86 -14.74
C LEU A 944 17.29 26.21 -14.79
N LYS A 945 16.53 27.32 -14.87
CA LYS A 945 17.09 28.68 -14.84
C LYS A 945 17.96 28.91 -13.60
N ASN A 946 17.50 28.48 -12.42
CA ASN A 946 18.25 28.62 -11.17
C ASN A 946 19.50 27.74 -11.12
N LEU A 947 19.44 26.51 -11.65
CA LEU A 947 20.59 25.61 -11.73
C LEU A 947 21.66 26.17 -12.67
N THR A 948 21.28 26.51 -13.91
CA THR A 948 22.15 27.13 -14.93
C THR A 948 22.78 28.44 -14.45
N ALA A 949 22.07 29.23 -13.64
CA ALA A 949 22.59 30.47 -13.06
C ALA A 949 23.71 30.26 -12.01
N THR A 950 23.84 29.05 -11.44
CA THR A 950 24.98 28.72 -10.56
C THR A 950 26.13 28.07 -11.31
N HIS A 951 25.83 27.14 -12.22
CA HIS A 951 26.82 26.39 -12.99
C HIS A 951 26.24 25.98 -14.35
N PRO A 952 27.03 25.99 -15.44
CA PRO A 952 26.59 25.47 -16.73
C PRO A 952 26.15 24.00 -16.63
N LEU A 953 24.99 23.69 -17.21
CA LEU A 953 24.47 22.33 -17.27
C LEU A 953 25.04 21.63 -18.51
N SER A 954 25.77 20.52 -18.32
CA SER A 954 26.39 19.79 -19.42
C SER A 954 25.50 18.71 -20.01
N THR A 955 24.60 18.10 -19.22
CA THR A 955 23.88 16.88 -19.63
C THR A 955 22.43 16.88 -19.14
N GLY A 956 21.49 16.72 -20.07
CA GLY A 956 20.07 16.50 -19.79
C GLY A 956 19.71 15.03 -20.00
N LEU A 957 18.98 14.42 -19.06
CA LEU A 957 18.49 13.04 -19.17
C LEU A 957 16.97 13.01 -19.10
N ILE A 958 16.30 12.57 -20.16
CA ILE A 958 14.85 12.35 -20.20
C ILE A 958 14.54 10.88 -19.93
N PHE A 959 13.66 10.59 -18.98
CA PHE A 959 13.22 9.23 -18.68
C PHE A 959 11.81 8.98 -19.25
N GLY A 960 11.66 7.84 -19.94
CA GLY A 960 10.44 7.48 -20.66
C GLY A 960 10.45 7.90 -22.14
N ASN A 961 9.52 7.33 -22.90
CA ASN A 961 9.40 7.52 -24.35
C ASN A 961 8.62 8.79 -24.75
N GLU A 962 8.41 8.96 -26.05
CA GLU A 962 7.71 10.11 -26.64
C GLU A 962 6.27 10.32 -26.13
N ASN A 963 5.61 9.26 -25.64
CA ASN A 963 4.28 9.34 -25.04
C ASN A 963 4.34 9.74 -23.55
N ALA A 964 5.48 9.53 -22.88
CA ALA A 964 5.71 9.96 -21.50
C ALA A 964 6.16 11.43 -21.42
N ILE A 965 7.07 11.83 -22.33
CA ILE A 965 7.57 13.20 -22.50
C ILE A 965 7.62 13.50 -24.00
N SER A 966 6.84 14.48 -24.47
CA SER A 966 6.69 14.82 -25.89
C SER A 966 7.96 15.40 -26.51
N SER A 967 8.08 15.35 -27.84
CA SER A 967 9.21 15.96 -28.56
C SER A 967 9.33 17.47 -28.32
N ASN A 968 8.21 18.16 -28.12
CA ASN A 968 8.16 19.58 -27.81
C ASN A 968 8.71 19.87 -26.39
N THR A 969 8.32 19.07 -25.41
CA THR A 969 8.87 19.10 -24.04
C THR A 969 10.37 18.82 -24.06
N SER A 970 10.79 17.79 -24.79
CA SER A 970 12.19 17.39 -24.96
C SER A 970 13.05 18.48 -25.60
N ALA A 971 12.58 19.13 -26.66
CA ALA A 971 13.30 20.25 -27.30
C ALA A 971 13.39 21.47 -26.37
N THR A 972 12.31 21.80 -25.65
CA THR A 972 12.29 22.91 -24.67
C THR A 972 13.27 22.66 -23.52
N PHE A 973 13.44 21.40 -23.10
CA PHE A 973 14.43 20.98 -22.12
C PHE A 973 15.87 20.97 -22.68
N GLY A 974 16.07 20.49 -23.91
CA GLY A 974 17.37 20.45 -24.61
C GLY A 974 18.07 21.80 -24.70
N ALA A 975 17.31 22.88 -24.91
CA ALA A 975 17.80 24.26 -25.01
C ALA A 975 18.57 24.80 -23.77
N TYR A 976 18.59 24.06 -22.66
CA TYR A 976 19.42 24.35 -21.47
C TYR A 976 20.81 23.69 -21.49
N PHE A 977 21.05 22.74 -22.40
CA PHE A 977 22.29 21.97 -22.53
C PHE A 977 22.97 22.19 -23.89
N ASP A 978 22.20 22.57 -24.92
CA ASP A 978 22.68 22.77 -26.30
C ASP A 978 23.32 24.17 -26.53
N LYS A 979 24.13 24.66 -25.58
CA LYS A 979 24.86 25.93 -25.67
C LYS A 979 26.38 25.72 -25.57
N PRO A 980 27.18 26.28 -26.50
CA PRO A 980 28.65 26.17 -26.50
C PRO A 980 29.31 27.05 -25.44
#